data_AF-A0A329MJF2-F1
#
_entry.id   AF-A0A329MJF2-F1
#
_cell.length_a   1.000
_cell.length_b   1.000
_cell.length_c   1.000
_cell.angle_alpha   90.00
_cell.angle_beta   90.00
_cell.angle_gamma   90.00
#
_symmetry.space_group_name_H-M   'P 1'
#
loop_
_entity.id
_entity.type
_entity.pdbx_description
1 polymer ?
#
loop_
_entity_poly.entity_id
_entity_poly.type
_entity_poly.pdbx_seq_one_letter_code
_entity_poly.pdbx_strand_id
1 'polypeptide(L)'
;MSRKLAALFITIALLFATYGLLLTYFSHHKKPMPVAKNGVIDLTGWAFQEEGVVRLDGQWAFYPHRLLSRQSSPASDGAEEAAPEMIQVPGSWTKQMETLGMATYRLQLLIDDASAVYGLKTAAILISNRLIVNGQVVGSSGSPDEKEHYRALNKPYVSYFTLKPGRNEILIEAANYEFRVNSGIGESLHFGKAEQIAKLRDRAAAHDWITLTAFLIMGLYFIGLFSQRRNDHSLVVFGLVCVFIAAFTSVSGERVLFDAVGEFPFWLYFRIQMVLTVGVGAGFFLYVYTAFRPYTFKWFTQGGLIAGAALLALHFGFASQITTGPFRLLTSLYVTFALLYATYVFVYAVLHKVAGSWYLAVAALALNALVLNQNMNVYFGVPIYSLAPIEPFLVLLMLALLMSLRFSNAFQKIEELSGKLLQADKLKDDFLARTSHEFKTPLHGVMNISQSMLDDAANPPTAGQREKLRLVTDITRKLSQLVYDILDLSKLKQGELRIVPAPIDVRAVAEIQVRFYSYLCTEKDIQLINQVPAGLPYAYADEIRLGQIIGNLLDNAIKHTDNGTIAIAGKERGGILEIKVRDTGAGIKPEDLPHIFEPFKSTEGAQHSFGLGLSIAKQLVELQGGTLSVSSTPGAGTCFTFMLPVAEERREASMSLSYSTVSHSASPQNEYSFATPYVSNADGKRTVLIVDDQYVNLKVLLDALQTLDYRVIAVKNGYEALEQIDQSGRIDLVILDLMMPGMSGYEVCQEIRRRYSLLELPVLMVTAAIQPQDKVAAFQAGANDYLPKPFDLEELKARIGSLLAMKESLGRAVHMEVAFLQSQIKPHFLYNVLNSIVASSYTDADRARKMIAALADYLRGSFRFSNAEDRIGLAEEFSLIQTYVEIERARFRDRIRFEYEIEEAAYSLRIPPLLLQPLVENAIRHGVGDRIEGGTVRMTVKKSDGRWVFIVADDGVGISPERLKTLLERSDGEGQQGVGLQNINKRLKYEYGTSLEIASEPGCGTEVAIRIPVSRL
;
A
#
# COMPACT_ATOMS: atom_id res chain seq x y z
N MET A 1 -17.30 -26.16 34.18
CA MET A 1 -16.35 -27.27 33.94
C MET A 1 -14.97 -26.66 33.67
N SER A 2 -13.89 -27.12 34.32
CA SER A 2 -12.55 -26.57 34.00
C SER A 2 -12.24 -26.86 32.52
N ARG A 3 -11.59 -25.94 31.80
CA ARG A 3 -11.26 -26.15 30.37
C ARG A 3 -10.45 -27.43 30.14
N LYS A 4 -9.69 -27.88 31.15
CA LYS A 4 -8.98 -29.17 31.16
C LYS A 4 -9.95 -30.37 31.14
N LEU A 5 -10.99 -30.34 31.98
CA LEU A 5 -12.04 -31.37 32.02
C LEU A 5 -12.87 -31.36 30.72
N ALA A 6 -13.18 -30.17 30.19
CA ALA A 6 -13.88 -30.05 28.91
C ALA A 6 -13.07 -30.63 27.75
N ALA A 7 -11.77 -30.32 27.67
CA ALA A 7 -10.88 -30.90 26.65
C ALA A 7 -10.81 -32.42 26.75
N LEU A 8 -10.74 -32.97 27.97
CA LEU A 8 -10.73 -34.40 28.20
C LEU A 8 -12.04 -35.04 27.72
N PHE A 9 -13.18 -34.48 28.09
CA PHE A 9 -14.50 -34.97 27.67
C PHE A 9 -14.66 -34.93 26.15
N ILE A 10 -14.30 -33.83 25.49
CA ILE A 10 -14.37 -33.69 24.03
C ILE A 10 -13.46 -34.72 23.35
N THR A 11 -12.23 -34.90 23.86
CA THR A 11 -11.28 -35.89 23.31
C THR A 11 -11.86 -37.30 23.42
N ILE A 12 -12.38 -37.67 24.58
CA ILE A 12 -13.02 -38.98 24.81
C ILE A 12 -14.24 -39.15 23.89
N ALA A 13 -15.11 -38.15 23.77
CA ALA A 13 -16.29 -38.20 22.91
C ALA A 13 -15.93 -38.38 21.42
N LEU A 14 -14.93 -37.63 20.92
CA LEU A 14 -14.44 -37.76 19.55
C LEU A 14 -13.87 -39.16 19.27
N LEU A 15 -13.18 -39.75 20.24
CA LEU A 15 -12.65 -41.11 20.11
C LEU A 15 -13.78 -42.13 20.10
N PHE A 16 -14.73 -42.06 21.04
CA PHE A 16 -15.88 -42.96 21.03
C PHE A 16 -16.66 -42.87 19.73
N ALA A 17 -16.85 -41.68 19.18
CA ALA A 17 -17.48 -41.49 17.88
C ALA A 17 -16.68 -42.15 16.74
N THR A 18 -15.36 -41.93 16.70
CA THR A 18 -14.48 -42.46 15.64
C THR A 18 -14.39 -43.99 15.72
N TYR A 19 -14.14 -44.53 16.92
CA TYR A 19 -14.08 -45.97 17.17
C TYR A 19 -15.44 -46.63 16.93
N GLY A 20 -16.53 -46.00 17.39
CA GLY A 20 -17.89 -46.49 17.20
C GLY A 20 -18.29 -46.57 15.73
N LEU A 21 -17.98 -45.53 14.95
CA LEU A 21 -18.23 -45.50 13.51
C LEU A 21 -17.43 -46.58 12.77
N LEU A 22 -16.14 -46.73 13.09
CA LEU A 22 -15.30 -47.78 12.49
C LEU A 22 -15.79 -49.18 12.86
N LEU A 23 -16.11 -49.44 14.14
CA LEU A 23 -16.65 -50.72 14.59
C LEU A 23 -17.99 -51.06 13.92
N THR A 24 -18.85 -50.06 13.74
CA THR A 24 -20.15 -50.24 13.06
C THR A 24 -19.96 -50.51 11.57
N TYR A 25 -19.02 -49.82 10.93
CA TYR A 25 -18.66 -50.09 9.54
C TYR A 25 -18.16 -51.53 9.35
N PHE A 26 -17.26 -51.99 10.22
CA PHE A 26 -16.73 -53.35 10.18
C PHE A 26 -17.75 -54.42 10.54
N SER A 27 -18.72 -54.13 11.42
CA SER A 27 -19.76 -55.09 11.78
C SER A 27 -20.82 -55.26 10.68
N HIS A 28 -21.13 -54.19 9.93
CA HIS A 28 -22.17 -54.21 8.89
C HIS A 28 -21.77 -54.98 7.62
N HIS A 29 -20.47 -55.20 7.39
CA HIS A 29 -19.94 -55.84 6.16
C HIS A 29 -19.65 -57.35 6.29
N LYS A 30 -20.13 -58.04 7.33
CA LYS A 30 -19.97 -59.50 7.46
C LYS A 30 -20.97 -60.25 6.57
N LYS A 31 -20.61 -60.53 5.31
CA LYS A 31 -21.32 -61.53 4.50
C LYS A 31 -21.14 -62.93 5.11
N PRO A 32 -22.18 -63.78 5.16
CA PRO A 32 -22.03 -65.17 5.55
C PRO A 32 -21.10 -65.87 4.53
N MET A 33 -19.97 -66.38 4.99
CA MET A 33 -19.00 -67.11 4.17
C MET A 33 -19.00 -68.59 4.55
N PRO A 34 -18.75 -69.51 3.60
CA PRO A 34 -18.47 -70.91 3.89
C PRO A 34 -17.32 -71.03 4.88
N VAL A 35 -17.44 -71.96 5.82
CA VAL A 35 -16.44 -72.21 6.87
C VAL A 35 -16.02 -73.67 6.78
N ALA A 36 -14.72 -73.93 6.84
CA ALA A 36 -14.19 -75.29 6.88
C ALA A 36 -14.67 -76.02 8.15
N LYS A 37 -15.17 -77.24 7.99
CA LYS A 37 -15.59 -78.12 9.08
C LYS A 37 -14.95 -79.49 8.88
N ASN A 38 -14.34 -80.04 9.93
CA ASN A 38 -13.69 -81.35 9.87
C ASN A 38 -12.67 -81.49 8.70
N GLY A 39 -11.94 -80.41 8.38
CA GLY A 39 -10.90 -80.43 7.35
C GLY A 39 -11.45 -80.37 5.92
N VAL A 40 -12.74 -80.10 5.74
CA VAL A 40 -13.38 -79.94 4.43
C VAL A 40 -14.09 -78.59 4.36
N ILE A 41 -13.95 -77.89 3.23
CA ILE A 41 -14.77 -76.73 2.90
C ILE A 41 -15.49 -76.98 1.57
N ASP A 42 -16.80 -76.72 1.57
CA ASP A 42 -17.64 -76.88 0.39
C ASP A 42 -17.84 -75.53 -0.30
N LEU A 43 -17.30 -75.38 -1.51
CA LEU A 43 -17.39 -74.18 -2.34
C LEU A 43 -18.18 -74.42 -3.64
N THR A 44 -18.85 -75.57 -3.78
CA THR A 44 -19.66 -75.91 -4.97
C THR A 44 -20.80 -74.90 -5.19
N GLY A 45 -21.42 -74.43 -4.11
CA GLY A 45 -22.46 -73.40 -4.14
C GLY A 45 -21.98 -71.94 -4.09
N TRP A 46 -20.66 -71.67 -4.05
CA TRP A 46 -20.14 -70.30 -3.92
C TRP A 46 -20.03 -69.62 -5.28
N ALA A 47 -20.82 -68.56 -5.48
CA ALA A 47 -20.87 -67.86 -6.76
C ALA A 47 -19.73 -66.83 -6.85
N PHE A 48 -18.52 -67.26 -7.22
CA PHE A 48 -17.33 -66.39 -7.24
C PHE A 48 -17.52 -65.08 -8.04
N GLN A 49 -18.34 -65.04 -9.09
CA GLN A 49 -18.59 -63.82 -9.86
C GLN A 49 -19.37 -62.76 -9.05
N GLU A 50 -20.33 -63.17 -8.22
CA GLU A 50 -21.22 -62.27 -7.46
C GLU A 50 -20.73 -62.05 -6.02
N GLU A 51 -20.23 -63.11 -5.39
CA GLU A 51 -19.88 -63.14 -3.97
C GLU A 51 -18.41 -62.81 -3.70
N GLY A 52 -17.54 -63.00 -4.69
CA GLY A 52 -16.14 -62.60 -4.66
C GLY A 52 -15.21 -63.61 -3.98
N VAL A 53 -14.16 -63.09 -3.34
CA VAL A 53 -13.12 -63.86 -2.64
C VAL A 53 -13.68 -64.48 -1.36
N VAL A 54 -13.34 -65.75 -1.10
CA VAL A 54 -13.72 -66.49 0.11
C VAL A 54 -12.53 -66.64 1.05
N ARG A 55 -12.79 -66.63 2.36
CA ARG A 55 -11.77 -66.94 3.39
C ARG A 55 -11.80 -68.43 3.69
N LEU A 56 -10.64 -69.09 3.70
CA LEU A 56 -10.54 -70.51 4.05
C LEU A 56 -10.50 -70.72 5.58
N ASP A 57 -11.38 -70.02 6.29
CA ASP A 57 -11.46 -70.04 7.75
C ASP A 57 -12.23 -71.27 8.23
N GLY A 58 -11.92 -71.78 9.42
CA GLY A 58 -12.61 -72.93 10.01
C GLY A 58 -11.66 -73.96 10.61
N GLN A 59 -12.16 -75.20 10.74
CA GLN A 59 -11.40 -76.32 11.28
C GLN A 59 -10.66 -77.07 10.18
N TRP A 60 -9.33 -77.05 10.24
CA TRP A 60 -8.42 -77.77 9.33
C TRP A 60 -7.88 -79.03 10.01
N ALA A 61 -7.55 -80.06 9.23
CA ALA A 61 -6.79 -81.20 9.74
C ALA A 61 -5.33 -80.79 9.98
N PHE A 62 -4.78 -81.19 11.11
CA PHE A 62 -3.49 -80.74 11.61
C PHE A 62 -2.61 -81.93 11.99
N TYR A 63 -1.39 -81.92 11.46
CA TYR A 63 -0.39 -82.95 11.70
C TYR A 63 0.80 -82.30 12.41
N PRO A 64 0.83 -82.30 13.76
CA PRO A 64 1.92 -81.71 14.52
C PRO A 64 3.22 -82.48 14.30
N HIS A 65 4.35 -81.76 14.32
CA HIS A 65 5.71 -82.32 14.20
C HIS A 65 6.01 -83.08 12.90
N ARG A 66 5.21 -82.88 11.83
CA ARG A 66 5.35 -83.62 10.56
C ARG A 66 5.22 -82.72 9.33
N LEU A 67 6.02 -83.02 8.30
CA LEU A 67 5.94 -82.45 6.94
C LEU A 67 5.53 -83.58 5.97
N LEU A 68 4.28 -83.57 5.52
CA LEU A 68 3.69 -84.68 4.74
C LEU A 68 4.30 -84.84 3.34
N SER A 69 4.89 -83.79 2.75
CA SER A 69 5.49 -83.85 1.41
C SER A 69 6.68 -84.81 1.31
N ARG A 70 7.32 -85.14 2.43
CA ARG A 70 8.52 -86.00 2.49
C ARG A 70 8.18 -87.50 2.62
N GLN A 71 6.95 -87.86 3.02
CA GLN A 71 6.53 -89.25 3.16
C GLN A 71 5.81 -89.74 1.89
N SER A 72 6.60 -90.03 0.86
CA SER A 72 6.14 -90.79 -0.31
C SER A 72 6.97 -92.07 -0.46
N SER A 73 6.69 -93.06 0.37
CA SER A 73 6.83 -94.47 -0.01
C SER A 73 5.91 -95.36 0.85
N PRO A 74 5.21 -96.35 0.27
CA PRO A 74 4.24 -97.17 0.99
C PRO A 74 4.93 -98.26 1.82
N ALA A 75 4.36 -98.54 2.99
CA ALA A 75 4.55 -99.75 3.80
C ALA A 75 5.99 -100.10 4.25
N SER A 76 6.31 -99.75 5.50
CA SER A 76 7.03 -100.66 6.41
C SER A 76 6.71 -100.27 7.85
N ASP A 77 6.15 -101.24 8.56
CA ASP A 77 5.91 -101.31 10.01
C ASP A 77 4.87 -100.38 10.62
N GLY A 78 3.62 -100.87 10.67
CA GLY A 78 2.79 -100.96 11.88
C GLY A 78 2.48 -99.71 12.71
N ALA A 79 2.90 -98.52 12.29
CA ALA A 79 2.54 -97.28 12.96
C ALA A 79 1.14 -96.88 12.50
N GLU A 80 0.15 -97.03 13.39
CA GLU A 80 -1.16 -96.43 13.24
C GLU A 80 -1.01 -95.01 12.66
N GLU A 81 -1.72 -94.70 11.57
CA GLU A 81 -1.89 -93.32 11.12
C GLU A 81 -2.52 -92.55 12.28
N ALA A 82 -1.68 -91.88 13.07
CA ALA A 82 -2.14 -91.02 14.16
C ALA A 82 -3.17 -90.07 13.56
N ALA A 83 -4.40 -90.16 14.06
CA ALA A 83 -5.53 -89.42 13.53
C ALA A 83 -5.19 -87.92 13.53
N PRO A 84 -5.51 -87.17 12.45
CA PRO A 84 -5.26 -85.75 12.41
C PRO A 84 -5.98 -85.04 13.56
N GLU A 85 -5.30 -84.11 14.22
CA GLU A 85 -5.95 -83.20 15.14
C GLU A 85 -6.71 -82.12 14.36
N MET A 86 -7.73 -81.52 14.97
CA MET A 86 -8.44 -80.39 14.36
C MET A 86 -7.90 -79.08 14.92
N ILE A 87 -7.48 -78.17 14.02
CA ILE A 87 -7.01 -76.84 14.39
C ILE A 87 -7.90 -75.76 13.77
N GLN A 88 -8.18 -74.71 14.55
CA GLN A 88 -8.88 -73.54 14.05
C GLN A 88 -7.91 -72.64 13.28
N VAL A 89 -8.27 -72.33 12.03
CA VAL A 89 -7.57 -71.37 11.16
C VAL A 89 -8.51 -70.18 10.88
N PRO A 90 -8.06 -68.93 11.02
CA PRO A 90 -6.78 -68.53 11.59
C PRO A 90 -6.68 -68.81 13.10
N GLY A 91 -5.48 -69.12 13.57
CA GLY A 91 -5.22 -69.47 14.96
C GLY A 91 -3.76 -69.88 15.20
N SER A 92 -3.38 -69.91 16.47
CA SER A 92 -2.07 -70.39 16.91
C SER A 92 -2.09 -71.90 17.12
N TRP A 93 -1.06 -72.62 16.65
CA TRP A 93 -0.88 -74.05 16.96
C TRP A 93 -0.39 -74.32 18.38
N THR A 94 -0.16 -73.27 19.20
CA THR A 94 0.34 -73.41 20.59
C THR A 94 -0.58 -74.19 21.51
N LYS A 95 -1.84 -74.44 21.11
CA LYS A 95 -2.76 -75.31 21.85
C LYS A 95 -2.57 -76.80 21.53
N GLN A 96 -2.00 -77.12 20.37
CA GLN A 96 -1.82 -78.47 19.83
C GLN A 96 -0.37 -78.95 19.91
N MET A 97 0.60 -78.03 19.81
CA MET A 97 2.04 -78.35 19.90
C MET A 97 2.83 -77.19 20.50
N GLU A 98 4.10 -77.45 20.84
CA GLU A 98 5.02 -76.39 21.25
C GLU A 98 5.14 -75.27 20.20
N THR A 99 5.43 -74.05 20.64
CA THR A 99 5.52 -72.90 19.74
C THR A 99 6.59 -73.08 18.67
N LEU A 100 7.68 -73.79 19.01
CA LEU A 100 8.75 -74.12 18.08
C LEU A 100 8.55 -75.53 17.52
N GLY A 101 8.75 -75.68 16.22
CA GLY A 101 8.61 -76.95 15.53
C GLY A 101 8.09 -76.78 14.11
N MET A 102 7.64 -77.88 13.53
CA MET A 102 7.08 -77.94 12.19
C MET A 102 5.74 -78.65 12.22
N ALA A 103 4.84 -78.32 11.30
CA ALA A 103 3.55 -78.98 11.18
C ALA A 103 3.00 -78.88 9.76
N THR A 104 2.06 -79.78 9.44
CA THR A 104 1.29 -79.73 8.19
C THR A 104 -0.18 -79.45 8.49
N TYR A 105 -0.73 -78.45 7.83
CA TYR A 105 -2.16 -78.16 7.77
C TYR A 105 -2.73 -78.77 6.49
N ARG A 106 -3.87 -79.45 6.58
CA ARG A 106 -4.57 -80.09 5.46
C ARG A 106 -6.02 -79.62 5.38
N LEU A 107 -6.43 -79.19 4.19
CA LEU A 107 -7.80 -78.83 3.87
C LEU A 107 -8.21 -79.48 2.55
N GLN A 108 -9.39 -80.09 2.53
CA GLN A 108 -10.04 -80.54 1.30
C GLN A 108 -11.05 -79.49 0.82
N LEU A 109 -10.90 -79.08 -0.45
CA LEU A 109 -11.77 -78.14 -1.13
C LEU A 109 -12.65 -78.87 -2.14
N LEU A 110 -13.96 -78.69 -2.02
CA LEU A 110 -14.93 -79.14 -3.03
C LEU A 110 -15.25 -77.98 -3.98
N ILE A 111 -15.02 -78.19 -5.27
CA ILE A 111 -15.27 -77.18 -6.31
C ILE A 111 -15.83 -77.82 -7.58
N ASP A 112 -16.78 -77.17 -8.25
CA ASP A 112 -17.39 -77.69 -9.48
C ASP A 112 -16.71 -77.17 -10.76
N ASP A 113 -16.15 -75.96 -10.72
CA ASP A 113 -15.51 -75.32 -11.88
C ASP A 113 -14.00 -75.64 -11.94
N ALA A 114 -13.61 -76.47 -12.90
CA ALA A 114 -12.21 -76.82 -13.17
C ALA A 114 -11.57 -76.02 -14.32
N SER A 115 -12.34 -75.14 -14.97
CA SER A 115 -11.86 -74.38 -16.13
C SER A 115 -11.15 -73.09 -15.74
N ALA A 116 -11.35 -72.62 -14.51
CA ALA A 116 -10.76 -71.38 -14.01
C ALA A 116 -9.38 -71.59 -13.38
N VAL A 117 -8.51 -70.59 -13.54
CA VAL A 117 -7.30 -70.45 -12.72
C VAL A 117 -7.71 -69.79 -11.40
N TYR A 118 -7.39 -70.46 -10.30
CA TYR A 118 -7.63 -69.97 -8.95
C TYR A 118 -6.35 -69.36 -8.38
N GLY A 119 -6.53 -68.43 -7.45
CA GLY A 119 -5.47 -67.84 -6.66
C GLY A 119 -5.69 -68.11 -5.18
N LEU A 120 -4.59 -68.29 -4.46
CA LEU A 120 -4.55 -68.21 -3.01
C LEU A 120 -3.57 -67.10 -2.60
N LYS A 121 -4.08 -66.08 -1.91
CA LYS A 121 -3.23 -65.10 -1.23
C LYS A 121 -2.99 -65.59 0.19
N THR A 122 -1.74 -65.93 0.47
CA THR A 122 -1.30 -66.16 1.84
C THR A 122 -1.21 -64.81 2.52
N ALA A 123 -1.78 -64.75 3.71
CA ALA A 123 -1.48 -63.69 4.65
C ALA A 123 -0.11 -64.00 5.31
N ALA A 124 0.27 -63.30 6.38
CA ALA A 124 1.53 -63.59 7.07
C ALA A 124 1.47 -64.94 7.82
N ILE A 125 1.56 -66.08 7.11
CA ILE A 125 1.78 -67.40 7.72
C ILE A 125 3.16 -67.33 8.40
N LEU A 126 3.17 -67.48 9.72
CA LEU A 126 4.31 -67.07 10.53
C LEU A 126 5.58 -67.86 10.14
N ILE A 127 6.60 -67.10 9.76
CA ILE A 127 8.03 -67.44 9.73
C ILE A 127 8.53 -68.24 8.52
N SER A 128 8.00 -69.42 8.23
CA SER A 128 8.32 -70.13 6.98
C SER A 128 7.17 -71.06 6.60
N ASN A 129 6.85 -71.10 5.31
CA ASN A 129 5.77 -71.97 4.83
C ASN A 129 5.93 -72.37 3.36
N ARG A 130 5.27 -73.46 3.00
CA ARG A 130 5.18 -74.01 1.66
C ARG A 130 3.74 -74.43 1.40
N LEU A 131 3.21 -74.01 0.26
CA LEU A 131 1.86 -74.33 -0.19
C LEU A 131 1.93 -75.41 -1.26
N ILE A 132 1.17 -76.48 -1.02
CA ILE A 132 1.09 -77.64 -1.92
C ILE A 132 -0.38 -77.85 -2.28
N VAL A 133 -0.67 -77.98 -3.57
CA VAL A 133 -2.03 -78.22 -4.08
C VAL A 133 -2.01 -79.50 -4.91
N ASN A 134 -2.83 -80.48 -4.55
CA ASN A 134 -2.91 -81.78 -5.23
C ASN A 134 -1.53 -82.44 -5.44
N GLY A 135 -0.63 -82.33 -4.46
CA GLY A 135 0.72 -82.90 -4.51
C GLY A 135 1.79 -82.04 -5.22
N GLN A 136 1.42 -80.92 -5.84
CA GLN A 136 2.38 -80.00 -6.47
C GLN A 136 2.66 -78.79 -5.57
N VAL A 137 3.94 -78.44 -5.40
CA VAL A 137 4.35 -77.20 -4.70
C VAL A 137 4.03 -76.01 -5.60
N VAL A 138 3.10 -75.16 -5.18
CA VAL A 138 2.62 -74.00 -5.97
C VAL A 138 3.14 -72.66 -5.46
N GLY A 139 3.71 -72.63 -4.25
CA GLY A 139 4.34 -71.45 -3.69
C GLY A 139 5.02 -71.70 -2.35
N SER A 140 5.88 -70.78 -1.94
CA SER A 140 6.56 -70.82 -0.65
C SER A 140 6.98 -69.43 -0.20
N SER A 141 7.12 -69.27 1.12
CA SER A 141 7.83 -68.15 1.73
C SER A 141 8.84 -68.75 2.71
N GLY A 142 10.12 -68.68 2.32
CA GLY A 142 11.21 -69.33 3.05
C GLY A 142 11.30 -70.81 2.70
N SER A 143 11.95 -71.57 3.58
CA SER A 143 12.08 -73.02 3.46
C SER A 143 11.64 -73.67 4.76
N PRO A 144 10.38 -74.14 4.88
CA PRO A 144 9.99 -74.98 6.00
C PRO A 144 10.66 -76.34 5.81
N ASP A 145 11.56 -76.68 6.70
CA ASP A 145 12.26 -77.95 6.75
C ASP A 145 12.64 -78.23 8.21
N GLU A 146 13.30 -79.34 8.47
CA GLU A 146 14.00 -79.57 9.72
C GLU A 146 15.01 -78.43 9.99
N LYS A 147 15.34 -78.24 11.27
CA LYS A 147 16.12 -77.09 11.77
C LYS A 147 17.42 -76.81 10.99
N GLU A 148 18.06 -77.83 10.41
CA GLU A 148 19.30 -77.69 9.63
C GLU A 148 19.11 -77.05 8.25
N HIS A 149 17.98 -77.31 7.57
CA HIS A 149 17.69 -76.84 6.21
C HIS A 149 16.60 -75.75 6.17
N TYR A 150 16.22 -75.28 7.36
CA TYR A 150 15.18 -74.30 7.56
C TYR A 150 15.65 -72.86 7.23
N ARG A 151 14.80 -72.10 6.54
CA ARG A 151 15.01 -70.66 6.29
C ARG A 151 13.75 -69.86 6.59
N ALA A 152 13.85 -68.94 7.55
CA ALA A 152 12.78 -68.01 7.87
C ALA A 152 12.63 -66.91 6.80
N LEU A 153 11.43 -66.80 6.24
CA LEU A 153 10.97 -65.67 5.44
C LEU A 153 9.45 -65.57 5.60
N ASN A 154 8.94 -64.40 5.96
CA ASN A 154 7.52 -64.18 6.22
C ASN A 154 6.91 -63.22 5.20
N LYS A 155 7.22 -63.34 3.91
CA LYS A 155 6.67 -62.42 2.90
C LYS A 155 5.29 -62.94 2.46
N PRO A 156 4.21 -62.14 2.54
CA PRO A 156 2.94 -62.52 1.92
C PRO A 156 3.12 -62.77 0.43
N TYR A 157 2.50 -63.81 -0.12
CA TYR A 157 2.61 -64.13 -1.53
C TYR A 157 1.27 -64.60 -2.09
N VAL A 158 1.19 -64.56 -3.42
CA VAL A 158 0.04 -65.09 -4.16
C VAL A 158 0.53 -66.26 -4.99
N SER A 159 -0.18 -67.38 -4.91
CA SER A 159 0.04 -68.54 -5.80
C SER A 159 -1.17 -68.73 -6.70
N TYR A 160 -0.93 -69.05 -7.96
CA TYR A 160 -1.97 -69.32 -8.95
C TYR A 160 -1.88 -70.78 -9.41
N PHE A 161 -3.01 -71.48 -9.45
CA PHE A 161 -3.07 -72.89 -9.77
C PHE A 161 -4.44 -73.29 -10.33
N THR A 162 -4.52 -74.44 -10.99
CA THR A 162 -5.76 -75.02 -11.51
C THR A 162 -6.26 -76.14 -10.60
N LEU A 163 -7.57 -76.27 -10.47
CA LEU A 163 -8.22 -77.32 -9.66
C LEU A 163 -8.98 -78.31 -10.56
N LYS A 164 -9.21 -79.52 -10.05
CA LYS A 164 -10.04 -80.55 -10.69
C LYS A 164 -11.48 -80.45 -10.17
N PRO A 165 -12.51 -80.88 -10.92
CA PRO A 165 -13.87 -80.94 -10.38
C PRO A 165 -13.93 -81.92 -9.19
N GLY A 166 -14.70 -81.59 -8.16
CA GLY A 166 -14.84 -82.37 -6.94
C GLY A 166 -13.78 -82.02 -5.90
N ARG A 167 -13.16 -83.04 -5.28
CA ARG A 167 -12.24 -82.88 -4.15
C ARG A 167 -10.83 -82.51 -4.61
N ASN A 168 -10.31 -81.42 -4.07
CA ASN A 168 -8.93 -80.98 -4.20
C ASN A 168 -8.29 -80.86 -2.83
N GLU A 169 -6.99 -81.13 -2.76
CA GLU A 169 -6.24 -81.07 -1.52
C GLU A 169 -5.35 -79.83 -1.49
N ILE A 170 -5.41 -79.08 -0.38
CA ILE A 170 -4.44 -78.05 -0.02
C ILE A 170 -3.69 -78.51 1.22
N LEU A 171 -2.37 -78.53 1.12
CA LEU A 171 -1.46 -78.69 2.25
C LEU A 171 -0.66 -77.40 2.44
N ILE A 172 -0.56 -76.97 3.70
CA ILE A 172 0.35 -75.90 4.11
C ILE A 172 1.32 -76.50 5.11
N GLU A 173 2.57 -76.60 4.69
CA GLU A 173 3.68 -76.97 5.56
C GLU A 173 4.26 -75.70 6.16
N ALA A 174 4.39 -75.65 7.48
CA ALA A 174 4.95 -74.51 8.17
C ALA A 174 5.95 -74.95 9.24
N ALA A 175 7.04 -74.18 9.38
CA ALA A 175 8.06 -74.42 10.37
C ALA A 175 8.47 -73.11 11.07
N ASN A 176 8.78 -73.24 12.35
CA ASN A 176 9.25 -72.16 13.20
C ASN A 176 10.30 -72.69 14.19
N TYR A 177 11.55 -72.27 14.03
CA TYR A 177 12.63 -72.55 14.99
C TYR A 177 13.25 -71.29 15.60
N GLU A 178 12.82 -70.11 15.18
CA GLU A 178 13.44 -68.82 15.56
C GLU A 178 12.61 -68.00 16.54
N PHE A 179 11.28 -68.14 16.53
CA PHE A 179 10.38 -67.23 17.24
C PHE A 179 9.48 -67.99 18.22
N ARG A 180 9.63 -67.75 19.52
CA ARG A 180 8.86 -68.47 20.55
C ARG A 180 7.42 -67.99 20.73
N VAL A 181 6.89 -67.18 19.80
CA VAL A 181 5.67 -66.40 20.05
C VAL A 181 4.74 -66.42 18.85
N ASN A 182 3.60 -67.07 19.09
CA ASN A 182 2.52 -67.30 18.13
C ASN A 182 3.04 -68.03 16.88
N SER A 183 2.47 -69.19 16.58
CA SER A 183 2.93 -70.01 15.46
C SER A 183 1.75 -70.60 14.73
N GLY A 184 1.91 -70.84 13.44
CA GLY A 184 0.82 -71.28 12.58
C GLY A 184 0.23 -70.17 11.73
N ILE A 185 -1.01 -70.35 11.31
CA ILE A 185 -1.72 -69.48 10.37
C ILE A 185 -2.51 -68.43 11.17
N GLY A 186 -1.87 -67.32 11.51
CA GLY A 186 -2.47 -66.28 12.36
C GLY A 186 -3.46 -65.33 11.66
N GLU A 187 -3.50 -65.34 10.33
CA GLU A 187 -4.36 -64.50 9.51
C GLU A 187 -5.07 -65.35 8.43
N SER A 188 -6.26 -64.94 8.01
CA SER A 188 -7.07 -65.71 7.06
C SER A 188 -6.44 -65.82 5.68
N LEU A 189 -6.55 -67.01 5.10
CA LEU A 189 -6.13 -67.29 3.72
C LEU A 189 -7.26 -66.93 2.77
N HIS A 190 -6.95 -66.16 1.73
CA HIS A 190 -7.94 -65.65 0.79
C HIS A 190 -7.87 -66.43 -0.52
N PHE A 191 -8.98 -67.04 -0.90
CA PHE A 191 -9.12 -67.90 -2.07
C PHE A 191 -10.16 -67.35 -3.06
N GLY A 192 -9.89 -67.41 -4.35
CA GLY A 192 -10.79 -66.91 -5.38
C GLY A 192 -10.25 -67.11 -6.78
N LYS A 193 -10.91 -66.56 -7.80
CA LYS A 193 -10.38 -66.57 -9.17
C LYS A 193 -9.10 -65.72 -9.24
N ALA A 194 -8.18 -66.07 -10.14
CA ALA A 194 -6.87 -65.42 -10.25
C ALA A 194 -6.96 -63.88 -10.35
N GLU A 195 -7.89 -63.35 -11.15
CA GLU A 195 -8.08 -61.90 -11.30
C GLU A 195 -8.53 -61.23 -9.99
N GLN A 196 -9.40 -61.89 -9.22
CA GLN A 196 -9.92 -61.34 -7.96
C GLN A 196 -8.82 -61.25 -6.90
N ILE A 197 -7.98 -62.27 -6.83
CA ILE A 197 -6.83 -62.30 -5.92
C ILE A 197 -5.75 -61.32 -6.36
N ALA A 198 -5.53 -61.15 -7.67
CA ALA A 198 -4.65 -60.11 -8.20
C ALA A 198 -5.13 -58.71 -7.78
N LYS A 199 -6.42 -58.39 -8.00
CA LYS A 199 -7.04 -57.13 -7.55
C LYS A 199 -6.90 -56.91 -6.05
N LEU A 200 -7.07 -57.95 -5.24
CA LEU A 200 -6.91 -57.87 -3.78
C LEU A 200 -5.46 -57.51 -3.39
N ARG A 201 -4.47 -58.16 -4.02
CA ARG A 201 -3.05 -57.84 -3.85
C ARG A 201 -2.74 -56.42 -4.28
N ASP A 202 -3.19 -56.01 -5.47
CA ASP A 202 -2.89 -54.69 -6.02
C ASP A 202 -3.52 -53.58 -5.17
N ARG A 203 -4.73 -53.78 -4.62
CA ARG A 203 -5.36 -52.86 -3.68
C ARG A 203 -4.59 -52.75 -2.36
N ALA A 204 -4.11 -53.87 -1.82
CA ALA A 204 -3.29 -53.87 -0.61
C ALA A 204 -1.96 -53.14 -0.82
N ALA A 205 -1.26 -53.45 -1.92
CA ALA A 205 0.01 -52.81 -2.27
C ALA A 205 -0.17 -51.30 -2.53
N ALA A 206 -1.23 -50.90 -3.25
CA ALA A 206 -1.54 -49.50 -3.50
C ALA A 206 -1.82 -48.74 -2.20
N HIS A 207 -2.56 -49.35 -1.26
CA HIS A 207 -2.82 -48.75 0.05
C HIS A 207 -1.52 -48.42 0.81
N ASP A 208 -0.57 -49.37 0.84
CA ASP A 208 0.72 -49.20 1.51
C ASP A 208 1.60 -48.16 0.81
N TRP A 209 1.67 -48.19 -0.54
CA TRP A 209 2.42 -47.21 -1.34
C TRP A 209 1.90 -45.78 -1.18
N ILE A 210 0.57 -45.59 -1.15
CA ILE A 210 -0.05 -44.28 -0.96
C ILE A 210 0.29 -43.73 0.41
N THR A 211 0.10 -44.55 1.46
CA THR A 211 0.37 -44.14 2.84
C THR A 211 1.85 -43.83 3.05
N LEU A 212 2.75 -44.68 2.55
CA LEU A 212 4.19 -44.48 2.56
C LEU A 212 4.58 -43.15 1.90
N THR A 213 4.16 -42.94 0.66
CA THR A 213 4.54 -41.76 -0.13
C THR A 213 4.01 -40.47 0.51
N ALA A 214 2.77 -40.47 0.98
CA ALA A 214 2.17 -39.31 1.62
C ALA A 214 2.96 -38.88 2.88
N PHE A 215 3.25 -39.81 3.79
CA PHE A 215 4.00 -39.51 5.01
C PHE A 215 5.48 -39.22 4.75
N LEU A 216 6.10 -39.85 3.75
CA LEU A 216 7.49 -39.55 3.38
C LEU A 216 7.63 -38.12 2.84
N ILE A 217 6.74 -37.72 1.92
CA ILE A 217 6.72 -36.35 1.38
C ILE A 217 6.46 -35.34 2.50
N MET A 218 5.49 -35.59 3.38
CA MET A 218 5.24 -34.73 4.54
C MET A 218 6.48 -34.63 5.45
N GLY A 219 7.13 -35.76 5.74
CA GLY A 219 8.33 -35.79 6.57
C GLY A 219 9.48 -34.97 6.00
N LEU A 220 9.80 -35.18 4.72
CA LEU A 220 10.84 -34.42 4.01
C LEU A 220 10.51 -32.93 3.92
N TYR A 221 9.24 -32.59 3.68
CA TYR A 221 8.78 -31.20 3.65
C TYR A 221 9.03 -30.47 4.99
N PHE A 222 8.65 -31.07 6.12
CA PHE A 222 8.84 -30.46 7.44
C PHE A 222 10.32 -30.39 7.87
N ILE A 223 11.13 -31.40 7.50
CA ILE A 223 12.58 -31.36 7.70
C ILE A 223 13.22 -30.25 6.84
N GLY A 224 12.77 -30.10 5.58
CA GLY A 224 13.21 -29.02 4.69
C GLY A 224 12.84 -27.63 5.23
N LEU A 225 11.63 -27.47 5.76
CA LEU A 225 11.21 -26.23 6.43
C LEU A 225 12.06 -25.93 7.67
N PHE A 226 12.48 -26.94 8.42
CA PHE A 226 13.40 -26.76 9.55
C PHE A 226 14.77 -26.23 9.10
N SER A 227 15.28 -26.67 7.94
CA SER A 227 16.53 -26.12 7.38
C SER A 227 16.46 -24.61 7.13
N GLN A 228 15.27 -24.10 6.75
CA GLN A 228 15.02 -22.67 6.56
C GLN A 228 14.73 -21.94 7.87
N ARG A 229 14.14 -22.62 8.86
CA ARG A 229 13.72 -22.05 10.16
C ARG A 229 14.32 -22.81 11.34
N ARG A 230 15.65 -22.76 11.49
CA ARG A 230 16.41 -23.56 12.47
C ARG A 230 16.02 -23.37 13.95
N ASN A 231 15.30 -22.30 14.28
CA ASN A 231 14.86 -22.02 15.64
C ASN A 231 13.58 -22.77 16.04
N ASP A 232 12.83 -23.33 15.09
CA ASP A 232 11.58 -24.06 15.37
C ASP A 232 11.81 -25.58 15.35
N HIS A 233 12.31 -26.12 16.47
CA HIS A 233 12.57 -27.55 16.63
C HIS A 233 11.30 -28.42 16.51
N SER A 234 10.10 -27.86 16.63
CA SER A 234 8.87 -28.65 16.47
C SER A 234 8.71 -29.20 15.05
N LEU A 235 9.27 -28.51 14.05
CA LEU A 235 9.22 -28.91 12.63
C LEU A 235 10.03 -30.18 12.37
N VAL A 236 11.26 -30.27 12.87
CA VAL A 236 12.09 -31.48 12.70
C VAL A 236 11.53 -32.67 13.46
N VAL A 237 11.00 -32.44 14.68
CA VAL A 237 10.38 -33.52 15.46
C VAL A 237 9.17 -34.09 14.74
N PHE A 238 8.29 -33.24 14.21
CA PHE A 238 7.13 -33.68 13.44
C PHE A 238 7.53 -34.36 12.11
N GLY A 239 8.53 -33.82 11.43
CA GLY A 239 9.08 -34.43 10.22
C GLY A 239 9.61 -35.84 10.46
N LEU A 240 10.33 -36.05 11.56
CA LEU A 240 10.80 -37.38 11.98
C LEU A 240 9.66 -38.34 12.32
N VAL A 241 8.59 -37.87 12.97
CA VAL A 241 7.38 -38.68 13.20
C VAL A 241 6.78 -39.17 11.88
N CYS A 242 6.65 -38.29 10.88
CA CYS A 242 6.14 -38.65 9.57
C CYS A 242 7.06 -39.67 8.86
N VAL A 243 8.38 -39.48 8.92
CA VAL A 243 9.36 -40.44 8.39
C VAL A 243 9.25 -41.79 9.09
N PHE A 244 9.05 -41.82 10.41
CA PHE A 244 8.87 -43.07 11.15
C PHE A 244 7.56 -43.78 10.77
N ILE A 245 6.46 -43.05 10.55
CA ILE A 245 5.20 -43.63 10.05
C ILE A 245 5.40 -44.19 8.64
N ALA A 246 6.08 -43.48 7.75
CA ALA A 246 6.38 -43.94 6.40
C ALA A 246 7.26 -45.20 6.42
N ALA A 247 8.35 -45.19 7.20
CA ALA A 247 9.24 -46.34 7.34
C ALA A 247 8.54 -47.53 8.02
N PHE A 248 7.62 -47.31 8.96
CA PHE A 248 6.84 -48.38 9.56
C PHE A 248 5.90 -49.02 8.54
N THR A 249 5.28 -48.20 7.70
CA THR A 249 4.37 -48.65 6.63
C THR A 249 5.14 -49.44 5.56
N SER A 250 6.38 -49.03 5.24
CA SER A 250 7.22 -49.71 4.23
C SER A 250 7.53 -51.16 4.59
N VAL A 251 7.68 -51.42 5.89
CA VAL A 251 8.00 -52.75 6.39
C VAL A 251 6.74 -53.55 6.72
N SER A 252 5.63 -52.90 7.09
CA SER A 252 4.35 -53.55 7.44
C SER A 252 3.52 -53.92 6.21
N GLY A 253 2.40 -54.63 6.40
CA GLY A 253 1.44 -54.93 5.32
C GLY A 253 2.01 -55.85 4.24
N GLU A 254 2.00 -55.39 2.98
CA GLU A 254 2.62 -56.08 1.83
C GLU A 254 4.15 -56.01 1.83
N ARG A 255 4.74 -55.24 2.76
CA ARG A 255 6.19 -55.12 2.96
C ARG A 255 6.93 -54.61 1.73
N VAL A 256 6.39 -53.53 1.17
CA VAL A 256 6.87 -52.86 -0.03
C VAL A 256 8.39 -52.61 -0.05
N LEU A 257 9.02 -52.40 1.10
CA LEU A 257 10.48 -52.22 1.19
C LEU A 257 11.28 -53.44 0.67
N PHE A 258 10.73 -54.66 0.78
CA PHE A 258 11.38 -55.88 0.27
C PHE A 258 11.56 -55.85 -1.25
N ASP A 259 10.62 -55.26 -1.97
CA ASP A 259 10.69 -55.19 -3.43
C ASP A 259 11.81 -54.23 -3.89
N ALA A 260 12.22 -53.29 -3.04
CA ALA A 260 13.26 -52.31 -3.33
C ALA A 260 14.67 -52.74 -2.86
N VAL A 261 14.80 -53.38 -1.69
CA VAL A 261 16.10 -53.61 -1.02
C VAL A 261 16.45 -55.10 -0.87
N GLY A 262 15.54 -56.02 -1.24
CA GLY A 262 15.76 -57.47 -1.18
C GLY A 262 15.34 -58.13 0.14
N GLU A 263 15.72 -59.40 0.33
CA GLU A 263 15.31 -60.20 1.48
C GLU A 263 16.14 -59.91 2.74
N PHE A 264 15.48 -59.62 3.86
CA PHE A 264 16.09 -59.47 5.18
C PHE A 264 15.70 -60.59 6.15
N PRO A 265 16.56 -60.92 7.13
CA PRO A 265 16.18 -61.80 8.24
C PRO A 265 14.93 -61.27 8.97
N PHE A 266 13.99 -62.17 9.27
CA PHE A 266 12.70 -61.79 9.87
C PHE A 266 12.84 -61.10 11.24
N TRP A 267 13.87 -61.44 12.03
CA TRP A 267 14.15 -60.79 13.31
C TRP A 267 14.46 -59.29 13.16
N LEU A 268 15.15 -58.90 12.07
CA LEU A 268 15.54 -57.51 11.83
C LEU A 268 14.32 -56.68 11.45
N TYR A 269 13.44 -57.25 10.64
CA TYR A 269 12.16 -56.68 10.27
C TYR A 269 11.32 -56.30 11.51
N PHE A 270 11.14 -57.24 12.42
CA PHE A 270 10.36 -57.01 13.63
C PHE A 270 10.98 -55.93 14.54
N ARG A 271 12.32 -55.89 14.65
CA ARG A 271 13.02 -54.84 15.42
C ARG A 271 12.83 -53.46 14.82
N ILE A 272 12.98 -53.32 13.50
CA ILE A 272 12.74 -52.06 12.81
C ILE A 272 11.31 -51.59 13.09
N GLN A 273 10.32 -52.47 12.97
CA GLN A 273 8.93 -52.16 13.24
C GLN A 273 8.72 -51.65 14.68
N MET A 274 9.31 -52.32 15.68
CA MET A 274 9.18 -51.92 17.08
C MET A 274 9.85 -50.58 17.38
N VAL A 275 11.09 -50.38 16.91
CA VAL A 275 11.84 -49.13 17.12
C VAL A 275 11.12 -47.94 16.48
N LEU A 276 10.64 -48.10 15.24
CA LEU A 276 9.88 -47.06 14.55
C LEU A 276 8.58 -46.73 15.28
N THR A 277 7.87 -47.74 15.78
CA THR A 277 6.62 -47.55 16.54
C THR A 277 6.87 -46.76 17.83
N VAL A 278 7.89 -47.12 18.61
CA VAL A 278 8.26 -46.35 19.81
C VAL A 278 8.71 -44.93 19.44
N GLY A 279 9.44 -44.78 18.33
CA GLY A 279 9.85 -43.49 17.79
C GLY A 279 8.68 -42.57 17.48
N VAL A 280 7.59 -43.09 16.89
CA VAL A 280 6.35 -42.34 16.65
C VAL A 280 5.75 -41.83 17.98
N GLY A 281 5.60 -42.71 18.98
CA GLY A 281 5.05 -42.33 20.28
C GLY A 281 5.90 -41.28 21.01
N ALA A 282 7.21 -41.49 21.10
CA ALA A 282 8.15 -40.54 21.69
C ALA A 282 8.17 -39.20 20.93
N GLY A 283 8.08 -39.25 19.60
CA GLY A 283 8.00 -38.07 18.74
C GLY A 283 6.75 -37.23 19.00
N PHE A 284 5.58 -37.83 19.24
CA PHE A 284 4.39 -37.07 19.63
C PHE A 284 4.51 -36.40 21.00
N PHE A 285 5.08 -37.10 22.01
CA PHE A 285 5.36 -36.47 23.31
C PHE A 285 6.32 -35.28 23.17
N LEU A 286 7.38 -35.43 22.37
CA LEU A 286 8.36 -34.39 22.12
C LEU A 286 7.76 -33.22 21.31
N TYR A 287 6.93 -33.50 20.31
CA TYR A 287 6.25 -32.49 19.50
C TYR A 287 5.34 -31.63 20.37
N VAL A 288 4.52 -32.26 21.20
CA VAL A 288 3.58 -31.58 22.09
C VAL A 288 4.32 -30.76 23.14
N TYR A 289 5.45 -31.26 23.67
CA TYR A 289 6.29 -30.53 24.61
C TYR A 289 6.98 -29.31 23.97
N THR A 290 7.48 -29.43 22.75
CA THR A 290 8.19 -28.36 22.03
C THR A 290 7.25 -27.29 21.48
N ALA A 291 6.12 -27.68 20.88
CA ALA A 291 5.17 -26.76 20.24
C ALA A 291 4.10 -26.19 21.18
N PHE A 292 3.70 -26.93 22.21
CA PHE A 292 2.54 -26.59 23.06
C PHE A 292 2.86 -26.60 24.56
N ARG A 293 4.11 -26.32 24.95
CA ARG A 293 4.61 -26.36 26.34
C ARG A 293 3.61 -25.86 27.41
N PRO A 294 2.91 -24.70 27.26
CA PRO A 294 1.96 -24.20 28.26
C PRO A 294 0.72 -25.08 28.48
N TYR A 295 0.38 -25.91 27.50
CA TYR A 295 -0.81 -26.76 27.48
C TYR A 295 -0.48 -28.21 27.88
N THR A 296 0.79 -28.50 28.17
CA THR A 296 1.27 -29.84 28.55
C THR A 296 1.38 -30.02 30.06
N PHE A 297 1.34 -31.28 30.51
CA PHE A 297 1.69 -31.66 31.87
C PHE A 297 3.12 -32.16 31.83
N LYS A 298 4.07 -31.34 32.32
CA LYS A 298 5.51 -31.62 32.24
C LYS A 298 5.89 -33.03 32.75
N TRP A 299 5.34 -33.43 33.89
CA TRP A 299 5.58 -34.74 34.49
C TRP A 299 5.08 -35.89 33.59
N PHE A 300 3.93 -35.70 32.93
CA PHE A 300 3.34 -36.71 32.05
C PHE A 300 4.13 -36.86 30.75
N THR A 301 4.55 -35.73 30.14
CA THR A 301 5.43 -35.77 28.96
C THR A 301 6.78 -36.40 29.26
N GLN A 302 7.38 -36.08 30.42
CA GLN A 302 8.65 -36.68 30.84
C GLN A 302 8.50 -38.18 31.13
N GLY A 303 7.44 -38.58 31.83
CA GLY A 303 7.11 -39.98 32.05
C GLY A 303 6.91 -40.75 30.75
N GLY A 304 6.21 -40.16 29.77
CA GLY A 304 6.03 -40.73 28.44
C GLY A 304 7.33 -40.91 27.66
N LEU A 305 8.26 -39.95 27.75
CA LEU A 305 9.59 -40.07 27.12
C LEU A 305 10.47 -41.13 27.83
N ILE A 306 10.44 -41.19 29.17
CA ILE A 306 11.15 -42.21 29.95
C ILE A 306 10.60 -43.60 29.64
N ALA A 307 9.28 -43.75 29.56
CA ALA A 307 8.63 -45.00 29.16
C ALA A 307 9.05 -45.42 27.74
N GLY A 308 9.11 -44.48 26.79
CA GLY A 308 9.61 -44.73 25.44
C GLY A 308 11.07 -45.17 25.42
N ALA A 309 11.94 -44.50 26.19
CA ALA A 309 13.34 -44.90 26.32
C ALA A 309 13.51 -46.29 26.95
N ALA A 310 12.71 -46.61 27.98
CA ALA A 310 12.68 -47.93 28.58
C ALA A 310 12.20 -49.02 27.60
N LEU A 311 11.16 -48.73 26.81
CA LEU A 311 10.68 -49.64 25.76
C LEU A 311 11.75 -49.86 24.67
N LEU A 312 12.44 -48.81 24.22
CA LEU A 312 13.55 -48.94 23.29
C LEU A 312 14.69 -49.78 23.87
N ALA A 313 15.13 -49.47 25.09
CA ALA A 313 16.18 -50.23 25.76
C ALA A 313 15.82 -51.71 25.92
N LEU A 314 14.55 -52.00 26.19
CA LEU A 314 14.05 -53.37 26.30
C LEU A 314 13.99 -54.07 24.93
N HIS A 315 13.55 -53.38 23.87
CA HIS A 315 13.59 -53.90 22.49
C HIS A 315 15.00 -54.17 21.99
N PHE A 316 16.00 -53.38 22.41
CA PHE A 316 17.41 -53.62 22.08
C PHE A 316 18.07 -54.69 22.96
N GLY A 317 17.84 -54.65 24.27
CA GLY A 317 18.55 -55.48 25.26
C GLY A 317 18.06 -56.93 25.35
N PHE A 318 16.80 -57.18 25.03
CA PHE A 318 16.20 -58.53 25.13
C PHE A 318 15.66 -59.04 23.80
N ALA A 319 16.19 -58.49 22.71
CA ALA A 319 15.65 -58.63 21.37
C ALA A 319 15.56 -60.07 20.82
N SER A 320 16.27 -61.05 21.41
CA SER A 320 16.16 -62.47 21.05
C SER A 320 15.24 -63.30 21.96
N GLN A 321 14.90 -62.79 23.15
CA GLN A 321 14.06 -63.47 24.14
C GLN A 321 12.66 -62.85 24.28
N ILE A 322 12.48 -61.58 23.91
CA ILE A 322 11.31 -60.74 24.20
C ILE A 322 10.42 -60.50 22.96
N THR A 323 10.32 -61.48 22.07
CA THR A 323 9.36 -61.45 20.97
C THR A 323 7.92 -61.74 21.41
N THR A 324 7.54 -61.50 22.68
CA THR A 324 6.25 -61.90 23.27
C THR A 324 5.11 -60.93 22.94
N GLY A 325 3.91 -61.48 22.70
CA GLY A 325 2.66 -60.75 22.49
C GLY A 325 2.40 -59.56 23.44
N PRO A 326 2.69 -59.65 24.76
CA PRO A 326 2.50 -58.51 25.67
C PRO A 326 3.35 -57.28 25.33
N PHE A 327 4.55 -57.41 24.78
CA PHE A 327 5.35 -56.22 24.42
C PHE A 327 4.85 -55.50 23.18
N ARG A 328 4.31 -56.25 22.21
CA ARG A 328 3.60 -55.66 21.07
C ARG A 328 2.37 -54.89 21.54
N LEU A 329 1.60 -55.47 22.47
CA LEU A 329 0.48 -54.79 23.12
C LEU A 329 0.92 -53.54 23.89
N LEU A 330 1.96 -53.63 24.70
CA LEU A 330 2.50 -52.49 25.46
C LEU A 330 2.96 -51.36 24.53
N THR A 331 3.62 -51.70 23.42
CA THR A 331 4.10 -50.73 22.42
C THR A 331 2.93 -50.08 21.66
N SER A 332 1.91 -50.86 21.27
CA SER A 332 0.69 -50.32 20.64
C SER A 332 -0.08 -49.41 21.60
N LEU A 333 -0.24 -49.81 22.87
CA LEU A 333 -0.84 -48.98 23.91
C LEU A 333 -0.04 -47.69 24.11
N TYR A 334 1.29 -47.77 24.17
CA TYR A 334 2.15 -46.60 24.30
C TYR A 334 1.92 -45.56 23.20
N VAL A 335 1.93 -45.97 21.93
CA VAL A 335 1.67 -45.06 20.79
C VAL A 335 0.25 -44.52 20.82
N THR A 336 -0.73 -45.38 21.11
CA THR A 336 -2.13 -44.97 21.23
C THR A 336 -2.25 -43.89 22.31
N PHE A 337 -1.72 -44.12 23.51
CA PHE A 337 -1.72 -43.13 24.60
C PHE A 337 -0.99 -41.84 24.24
N ALA A 338 0.16 -41.91 23.56
CA ALA A 338 0.89 -40.72 23.10
C ALA A 338 0.04 -39.86 22.15
N LEU A 339 -0.68 -40.50 21.22
CA LEU A 339 -1.53 -39.83 20.25
C LEU A 339 -2.83 -39.30 20.87
N LEU A 340 -3.43 -40.04 21.80
CA LEU A 340 -4.54 -39.58 22.63
C LEU A 340 -4.16 -38.34 23.42
N TYR A 341 -2.97 -38.35 24.02
CA TYR A 341 -2.44 -37.21 24.76
C TYR A 341 -2.20 -36.00 23.84
N ALA A 342 -1.64 -36.21 22.65
CA ALA A 342 -1.46 -35.16 21.66
C ALA A 342 -2.80 -34.55 21.24
N THR A 343 -3.81 -35.39 20.97
CA THR A 343 -5.18 -34.97 20.64
C THR A 343 -5.78 -34.14 21.76
N TYR A 344 -5.64 -34.59 23.02
CA TYR A 344 -6.05 -33.84 24.20
C TYR A 344 -5.41 -32.46 24.25
N VAL A 345 -4.09 -32.36 24.04
CA VAL A 345 -3.40 -31.08 24.07
C VAL A 345 -3.85 -30.15 22.94
N PHE A 346 -4.07 -30.68 21.73
CA PHE A 346 -4.60 -29.86 20.63
C PHE A 346 -6.01 -29.36 20.91
N VAL A 347 -6.91 -30.22 21.41
CA VAL A 347 -8.27 -29.81 21.82
C VAL A 347 -8.19 -28.78 22.96
N TYR A 348 -7.30 -28.97 23.92
CA TYR A 348 -7.10 -28.03 25.02
C TYR A 348 -6.57 -26.67 24.51
N ALA A 349 -5.69 -26.65 23.50
CA ALA A 349 -5.22 -25.45 22.82
C ALA A 349 -6.34 -24.76 22.01
N VAL A 350 -7.23 -25.54 21.36
CA VAL A 350 -8.44 -25.01 20.69
C VAL A 350 -9.36 -24.29 21.68
N LEU A 351 -9.61 -24.86 22.85
CA LEU A 351 -10.40 -24.21 23.90
C LEU A 351 -9.76 -22.92 24.45
N HIS A 352 -8.46 -22.73 24.22
CA HIS A 352 -7.71 -21.50 24.52
C HIS A 352 -7.56 -20.57 23.32
N LYS A 353 -8.24 -20.86 22.21
CA LYS A 353 -8.21 -20.07 20.96
C LYS A 353 -6.79 -19.89 20.39
N VAL A 354 -5.93 -20.88 20.57
CA VAL A 354 -4.61 -20.88 19.93
C VAL A 354 -4.79 -21.03 18.42
N ALA A 355 -4.22 -20.10 17.66
CA ALA A 355 -4.39 -20.04 16.22
C ALA A 355 -3.90 -21.34 15.55
N GLY A 356 -4.75 -21.93 14.70
CA GLY A 356 -4.47 -23.13 13.94
C GLY A 356 -4.50 -24.46 14.73
N SER A 357 -4.74 -24.46 16.04
CA SER A 357 -4.80 -25.70 16.83
C SER A 357 -5.94 -26.64 16.44
N TRP A 358 -6.99 -26.14 15.80
CA TRP A 358 -8.12 -26.97 15.36
C TRP A 358 -7.73 -27.86 14.17
N TYR A 359 -6.89 -27.37 13.25
CA TYR A 359 -6.32 -28.18 12.17
C TYR A 359 -5.51 -29.35 12.74
N LEU A 360 -4.70 -29.10 13.78
CA LEU A 360 -3.93 -30.13 14.46
C LEU A 360 -4.83 -31.15 15.20
N ALA A 361 -5.94 -30.71 15.78
CA ALA A 361 -6.90 -31.62 16.42
C ALA A 361 -7.55 -32.57 15.39
N VAL A 362 -7.95 -32.06 14.22
CA VAL A 362 -8.51 -32.88 13.13
C VAL A 362 -7.44 -33.82 12.56
N ALA A 363 -6.22 -33.34 12.34
CA ALA A 363 -5.11 -34.18 11.90
C ALA A 363 -4.79 -35.31 12.91
N ALA A 364 -4.80 -35.01 14.21
CA ALA A 364 -4.61 -36.01 15.26
C ALA A 364 -5.75 -37.03 15.29
N LEU A 365 -6.99 -36.62 15.04
CA LEU A 365 -8.12 -37.55 14.93
C LEU A 365 -7.95 -38.51 13.74
N ALA A 366 -7.52 -38.00 12.58
CA ALA A 366 -7.21 -38.81 11.41
C ALA A 366 -6.09 -39.83 11.70
N LEU A 367 -5.05 -39.40 12.42
CA LEU A 367 -3.98 -40.30 12.86
C LEU A 367 -4.47 -41.36 13.86
N ASN A 368 -5.42 -41.03 14.75
CA ASN A 368 -6.01 -42.01 15.65
C ASN A 368 -6.81 -43.07 14.87
N ALA A 369 -7.56 -42.64 13.84
CA ALA A 369 -8.26 -43.56 12.94
C ALA A 369 -7.27 -44.48 12.21
N LEU A 370 -6.14 -43.95 11.74
CA LEU A 370 -5.08 -44.75 11.10
C LEU A 370 -4.49 -45.80 12.06
N VAL A 371 -4.11 -45.39 13.28
CA VAL A 371 -3.57 -46.30 14.31
C VAL A 371 -4.62 -47.34 14.73
N LEU A 372 -5.89 -46.96 14.80
CA LEU A 372 -6.97 -47.88 15.08
C LEU A 372 -7.13 -48.92 13.96
N ASN A 373 -7.13 -48.50 12.69
CA ASN A 373 -7.21 -49.42 11.55
C ASN A 373 -6.06 -50.43 11.57
N GLN A 374 -4.83 -49.96 11.86
CA GLN A 374 -3.67 -50.84 12.05
C GLN A 374 -3.85 -51.81 13.21
N ASN A 375 -4.34 -51.35 14.37
CA ASN A 375 -4.60 -52.20 15.52
C ASN A 375 -5.70 -53.23 15.25
N MET A 376 -6.74 -52.87 14.49
CA MET A 376 -7.79 -53.81 14.06
C MET A 376 -7.21 -54.95 13.20
N ASN A 377 -6.28 -54.64 12.30
CA ASN A 377 -5.55 -55.68 11.56
C ASN A 377 -4.73 -56.57 12.48
N VAL A 378 -3.95 -55.97 13.38
CA VAL A 378 -3.02 -56.69 14.25
C VAL A 378 -3.72 -57.63 15.25
N TYR A 379 -4.81 -57.19 15.88
CA TYR A 379 -5.45 -57.92 16.98
C TYR A 379 -6.71 -58.68 16.56
N PHE A 380 -7.39 -58.22 15.52
CA PHE A 380 -8.67 -58.78 15.08
C PHE A 380 -8.63 -59.33 13.64
N GLY A 381 -7.48 -59.26 12.95
CA GLY A 381 -7.31 -59.81 11.60
C GLY A 381 -8.19 -59.13 10.55
N VAL A 382 -8.53 -57.85 10.77
CA VAL A 382 -9.33 -57.05 9.85
C VAL A 382 -8.40 -56.45 8.78
N PRO A 383 -8.60 -56.71 7.48
CA PRO A 383 -7.65 -56.28 6.45
C PRO A 383 -7.55 -54.75 6.38
N ILE A 384 -6.34 -54.19 6.49
CA ILE A 384 -6.10 -52.73 6.51
C ILE A 384 -6.71 -52.01 5.30
N TYR A 385 -6.63 -52.65 4.12
CA TYR A 385 -7.06 -52.11 2.82
C TYR A 385 -8.58 -52.17 2.57
N SER A 386 -9.37 -52.61 3.56
CA SER A 386 -10.84 -52.55 3.48
C SER A 386 -11.34 -51.10 3.42
N LEU A 387 -10.60 -50.17 4.03
CA LEU A 387 -10.83 -48.73 3.97
C LEU A 387 -9.84 -48.12 2.97
N ALA A 388 -10.28 -47.08 2.27
CA ALA A 388 -9.36 -46.28 1.45
C ALA A 388 -8.43 -45.47 2.38
N PRO A 389 -7.15 -45.28 2.04
CA PRO A 389 -6.18 -44.54 2.86
C PRO A 389 -6.44 -43.03 2.77
N ILE A 390 -7.56 -42.55 3.33
CA ILE A 390 -7.98 -41.15 3.28
C ILE A 390 -7.29 -40.35 4.39
N GLU A 391 -6.91 -41.00 5.49
CA GLU A 391 -6.31 -40.40 6.68
C GLU A 391 -5.01 -39.63 6.35
N PRO A 392 -4.05 -40.16 5.55
CA PRO A 392 -2.85 -39.42 5.17
C PRO A 392 -3.16 -38.13 4.41
N PHE A 393 -4.16 -38.12 3.53
CA PHE A 393 -4.57 -36.93 2.78
C PHE A 393 -5.26 -35.91 3.67
N LEU A 394 -6.07 -36.35 4.64
CA LEU A 394 -6.70 -35.47 5.61
C LEU A 394 -5.63 -34.81 6.51
N VAL A 395 -4.63 -35.56 6.96
CA VAL A 395 -3.48 -35.02 7.70
C VAL A 395 -2.72 -34.00 6.85
N LEU A 396 -2.39 -34.33 5.61
CA LEU A 396 -1.71 -33.42 4.67
C LEU A 396 -2.50 -32.12 4.47
N LEU A 397 -3.80 -32.21 4.22
CA LEU A 397 -4.67 -31.06 4.02
C LEU A 397 -4.72 -30.15 5.26
N MET A 398 -4.92 -30.73 6.45
CA MET A 398 -4.95 -29.96 7.69
C MET A 398 -3.61 -29.26 7.96
N LEU A 399 -2.48 -29.91 7.66
CA LEU A 399 -1.15 -29.32 7.80
C LEU A 399 -0.90 -28.21 6.77
N ALA A 400 -1.32 -28.40 5.52
CA ALA A 400 -1.23 -27.38 4.49
C ALA A 400 -2.04 -26.13 4.88
N LEU A 401 -3.26 -26.30 5.38
CA LEU A 401 -4.09 -25.19 5.86
C LEU A 401 -3.49 -24.52 7.10
N LEU A 402 -2.90 -25.28 8.03
CA LEU A 402 -2.16 -24.72 9.18
C LEU A 402 -0.98 -23.85 8.71
N MET A 403 -0.20 -24.34 7.75
CA MET A 403 0.95 -23.61 7.22
C MET A 403 0.50 -22.36 6.46
N SER A 404 -0.56 -22.45 5.68
CA SER A 404 -1.17 -21.30 5.00
C SER A 404 -1.64 -20.24 5.99
N LEU A 405 -2.30 -20.64 7.08
CA LEU A 405 -2.73 -19.72 8.13
C LEU A 405 -1.53 -19.06 8.83
N ARG A 406 -0.49 -19.85 9.17
CA ARG A 406 0.74 -19.32 9.79
C ARG A 406 1.46 -18.34 8.88
N PHE A 407 1.54 -18.64 7.58
CA PHE A 407 2.14 -17.76 6.58
C PHE A 407 1.35 -16.45 6.44
N SER A 408 0.02 -16.53 6.31
CA SER A 408 -0.86 -15.36 6.23
C SER A 408 -0.72 -14.46 7.47
N ASN A 409 -0.73 -15.04 8.68
CA ASN A 409 -0.56 -14.28 9.91
C ASN A 409 0.82 -13.63 10.02
N ALA A 410 1.88 -14.34 9.61
CA ALA A 410 3.22 -13.79 9.59
C ALA A 410 3.34 -12.64 8.57
N PHE A 411 2.75 -12.80 7.39
CA PHE A 411 2.73 -11.77 6.35
C PHE A 411 2.01 -10.50 6.81
N GLN A 412 0.79 -10.64 7.36
CA GLN A 412 0.05 -9.51 7.95
C GLN A 412 0.83 -8.83 9.07
N LYS A 413 1.55 -9.60 9.91
CA LYS A 413 2.36 -9.03 10.99
C LYS A 413 3.57 -8.25 10.45
N ILE A 414 4.20 -8.75 9.39
CA ILE A 414 5.30 -8.06 8.70
C ILE A 414 4.78 -6.75 8.10
N GLU A 415 3.63 -6.76 7.44
CA GLU A 415 3.00 -5.56 6.86
C GLU A 415 2.63 -4.53 7.94
N GLU A 416 2.02 -4.96 9.05
CA GLU A 416 1.70 -4.10 10.20
C GLU A 416 2.97 -3.49 10.82
N LEU A 417 4.01 -4.30 11.03
CA LEU A 417 5.28 -3.84 11.60
C LEU A 417 6.03 -2.91 10.65
N SER A 418 5.99 -3.18 9.34
CA SER A 418 6.56 -2.31 8.32
C SER A 418 5.84 -0.95 8.29
N GLY A 419 4.50 -0.95 8.35
CA GLY A 419 3.71 0.28 8.48
C GLY A 419 4.04 1.07 9.74
N LYS A 420 4.18 0.40 10.90
CA LYS A 420 4.62 1.03 12.16
C LYS A 420 6.03 1.58 12.10
N LEU A 421 6.95 0.88 11.44
CA LEU A 421 8.33 1.33 11.25
C LEU A 421 8.37 2.61 10.40
N LEU A 422 7.64 2.63 9.28
CA LEU A 422 7.53 3.80 8.39
C LEU A 422 6.92 5.00 9.13
N GLN A 423 5.87 4.79 9.94
CA GLN A 423 5.30 5.84 10.77
C GLN A 423 6.28 6.35 11.83
N ALA A 424 7.01 5.45 12.51
CA ALA A 424 8.01 5.83 13.51
C ALA A 424 9.16 6.62 12.90
N ASP A 425 9.62 6.23 11.70
CA ASP A 425 10.66 6.96 10.97
C ASP A 425 10.18 8.35 10.56
N LYS A 426 8.96 8.47 10.01
CA LYS A 426 8.35 9.76 9.71
C LYS A 426 8.18 10.65 10.94
N LEU A 427 7.75 10.10 12.08
CA LEU A 427 7.63 10.85 13.33
C LEU A 427 8.98 11.32 13.87
N LYS A 428 10.04 10.51 13.73
CA LYS A 428 11.41 10.89 14.10
C LYS A 428 11.87 12.11 13.28
N ASP A 429 11.56 12.11 11.99
CA ASP A 429 11.93 13.17 11.07
C ASP A 429 11.11 14.46 11.30
N ASP A 430 9.79 14.34 11.46
CA ASP A 430 8.91 15.45 11.83
C ASP A 430 9.32 16.07 13.18
N PHE A 431 9.75 15.23 14.14
CA PHE A 431 10.27 15.69 15.42
C PHE A 431 11.53 16.52 15.25
N LEU A 432 12.53 16.04 14.49
CA LEU A 432 13.75 16.81 14.24
C LEU A 432 13.47 18.16 13.57
N ALA A 433 12.59 18.19 12.58
CA ALA A 433 12.23 19.43 11.89
C ALA A 433 11.52 20.43 12.83
N ARG A 434 10.54 19.98 13.62
CA ARG A 434 9.80 20.83 14.57
C ARG A 434 10.71 21.32 15.70
N THR A 435 11.49 20.43 16.30
CA THR A 435 12.41 20.77 17.39
C THR A 435 13.46 21.79 16.93
N SER A 436 13.99 21.68 15.70
CA SER A 436 14.90 22.69 15.15
C SER A 436 14.24 24.06 15.00
N HIS A 437 12.98 24.11 14.54
CA HIS A 437 12.23 25.36 14.45
C HIS A 437 11.95 25.98 15.84
N GLU A 438 11.53 25.15 16.79
CA GLU A 438 11.28 25.54 18.19
C GLU A 438 12.55 26.02 18.89
N PHE A 439 13.74 25.52 18.52
CA PHE A 439 15.02 26.06 19.04
C PHE A 439 15.46 27.35 18.35
N LYS A 440 15.15 27.53 17.05
CA LYS A 440 15.55 28.72 16.29
C LYS A 440 14.95 30.01 16.87
N THR A 441 13.66 30.00 17.20
CA THR A 441 12.93 31.17 17.72
C THR A 441 13.51 31.73 19.04
N PRO A 442 13.68 30.96 20.12
CA PRO A 442 14.24 31.47 21.37
C PRO A 442 15.71 31.85 21.23
N LEU A 443 16.50 31.15 20.39
CA LEU A 443 17.90 31.52 20.13
C LEU A 443 18.00 32.89 19.44
N HIS A 444 17.17 33.18 18.43
CA HIS A 444 17.11 34.52 17.84
C HIS A 444 16.64 35.57 18.85
N GLY A 445 15.70 35.24 19.74
CA GLY A 445 15.28 36.11 20.82
C GLY A 445 16.42 36.49 21.76
N VAL A 446 17.17 35.51 22.28
CA VAL A 446 18.33 35.74 23.15
C VAL A 446 19.42 36.54 22.44
N MET A 447 19.66 36.28 21.14
CA MET A 447 20.64 37.01 20.35
C MET A 447 20.24 38.48 20.17
N ASN A 448 18.98 38.74 19.79
CA ASN A 448 18.48 40.10 19.57
C ASN A 448 18.45 40.91 20.88
N ILE A 449 18.07 40.29 22.01
CA ILE A 449 18.10 40.93 23.33
C ILE A 449 19.54 41.25 23.73
N SER A 450 20.46 40.31 23.59
CA SER A 450 21.87 40.51 23.96
C SER A 450 22.53 41.59 23.09
N GLN A 451 22.23 41.60 21.78
CA GLN A 451 22.71 42.60 20.84
C GLN A 451 22.08 43.98 21.12
N SER A 452 20.77 44.04 21.40
CA SER A 452 20.10 45.28 21.80
C SER A 452 20.67 45.86 23.10
N MET A 453 21.09 45.03 24.07
CA MET A 453 21.77 45.49 25.29
C MET A 453 23.21 45.94 25.05
N LEU A 454 23.89 45.40 24.03
CA LEU A 454 25.24 45.84 23.62
C LEU A 454 25.23 47.18 22.89
N ASP A 455 24.15 47.42 22.13
CA ASP A 455 23.94 48.59 21.27
C ASP A 455 23.08 49.69 21.94
N ASP A 456 22.67 49.51 23.21
CA ASP A 456 21.93 50.50 23.99
C ASP A 456 22.81 51.74 24.26
N ALA A 457 22.54 52.81 23.52
CA ALA A 457 23.24 54.08 23.64
C ALA A 457 22.73 54.95 24.80
N ALA A 458 21.53 54.69 25.32
CA ALA A 458 20.93 55.45 26.42
C ALA A 458 21.42 54.96 27.80
N ASN A 459 21.65 53.66 27.96
CA ASN A 459 22.26 53.05 29.14
C ASN A 459 23.38 52.07 28.73
N PRO A 460 24.57 52.56 28.35
CA PRO A 460 25.63 51.71 27.87
C PRO A 460 26.11 50.73 28.95
N PRO A 461 26.27 49.42 28.64
CA PRO A 461 26.70 48.43 29.62
C PRO A 461 28.12 48.72 30.10
N THR A 462 28.38 48.49 31.39
CA THR A 462 29.74 48.56 31.97
C THR A 462 30.69 47.60 31.24
N ALA A 463 32.00 47.85 31.30
CA ALA A 463 33.01 47.03 30.61
C ALA A 463 32.85 45.51 30.88
N GLY A 464 32.60 45.13 32.13
CA GLY A 464 32.35 43.73 32.51
C GLY A 464 30.97 43.18 32.09
N GLN A 465 29.95 44.03 31.92
CA GLN A 465 28.65 43.62 31.34
C GLN A 465 28.74 43.45 29.83
N ARG A 466 29.48 44.32 29.14
CA ARG A 466 29.73 44.24 27.70
C ARG A 466 30.47 42.97 27.32
N GLU A 467 31.49 42.58 28.10
CA GLU A 467 32.20 41.31 27.90
C GLU A 467 31.27 40.09 28.05
N LYS A 468 30.44 40.07 29.11
CA LYS A 468 29.46 39.00 29.34
C LYS A 468 28.38 38.94 28.25
N LEU A 469 27.86 40.08 27.79
CA LEU A 469 26.86 40.13 26.72
C LEU A 469 27.43 39.73 25.36
N ARG A 470 28.69 40.06 25.07
CA ARG A 470 29.40 39.53 23.88
C ARG A 470 29.52 38.02 23.95
N LEU A 471 29.93 37.49 25.10
CA LEU A 471 30.02 36.04 25.32
C LEU A 471 28.66 35.35 25.13
N VAL A 472 27.56 35.91 25.66
CA VAL A 472 26.21 35.37 25.45
C VAL A 472 25.86 35.39 23.95
N THR A 473 26.11 36.50 23.26
CA THR A 473 25.82 36.65 21.82
C THR A 473 26.59 35.62 20.98
N ASP A 474 27.86 35.39 21.29
CA ASP A 474 28.70 34.41 20.59
C ASP A 474 28.27 32.96 20.87
N ILE A 475 27.89 32.63 22.11
CA ILE A 475 27.31 31.33 22.47
C ILE A 475 25.99 31.09 21.73
N THR A 476 25.11 32.09 21.68
CA THR A 476 23.82 31.99 20.99
C THR A 476 23.99 31.86 19.48
N ARG A 477 24.99 32.55 18.88
CA ARG A 477 25.34 32.40 17.46
C ARG A 477 25.82 30.99 17.15
N LYS A 478 26.65 30.44 18.02
CA LYS A 478 27.14 29.07 17.90
C LYS A 478 26.04 28.02 18.02
N LEU A 479 25.11 28.19 18.97
CA LEU A 479 23.94 27.32 19.11
C LEU A 479 23.02 27.39 17.89
N SER A 480 22.81 28.58 17.33
CA SER A 480 22.01 28.74 16.12
C SER A 480 22.62 27.99 14.93
N GLN A 481 23.93 28.12 14.72
CA GLN A 481 24.64 27.39 13.66
C GLN A 481 24.48 25.88 13.81
N LEU A 482 24.57 25.35 15.04
CA LEU A 482 24.40 23.92 15.30
C LEU A 482 23.01 23.40 14.97
N VAL A 483 21.98 24.19 15.25
CA VAL A 483 20.60 23.84 14.88
C VAL A 483 20.46 23.76 13.34
N TYR A 484 21.11 24.67 12.62
CA TYR A 484 21.15 24.62 11.15
C TYR A 484 21.94 23.40 10.62
N ASP A 485 23.09 23.09 11.22
CA ASP A 485 23.92 21.94 10.81
C ASP A 485 23.19 20.60 11.02
N ILE A 486 22.43 20.45 12.11
CA ILE A 486 21.59 19.27 12.37
C ILE A 486 20.45 19.18 11.34
N LEU A 487 19.83 20.30 10.99
CA LEU A 487 18.77 20.35 10.00
C LEU A 487 19.28 20.00 8.60
N ASP A 488 20.45 20.53 8.22
CA ASP A 488 21.10 20.23 6.95
C ASP A 488 21.45 18.73 6.87
N LEU A 489 21.98 18.13 7.94
CA LEU A 489 22.23 16.68 8.01
C LEU A 489 20.94 15.85 7.85
N SER A 490 19.83 16.30 8.44
CA SER A 490 18.52 15.63 8.31
C SER A 490 18.03 15.66 6.86
N LYS A 491 18.06 16.85 6.23
CA LYS A 491 17.65 17.03 4.82
C LYS A 491 18.55 16.28 3.85
N LEU A 492 19.84 16.19 4.16
CA LEU A 492 20.82 15.39 3.40
C LEU A 492 20.48 13.90 3.42
N LYS A 493 20.18 13.32 4.59
CA LYS A 493 19.79 11.90 4.70
C LYS A 493 18.50 11.55 3.97
N GLN A 494 17.60 12.52 3.82
CA GLN A 494 16.31 12.35 3.14
C GLN A 494 16.39 12.56 1.62
N GLY A 495 17.55 13.01 1.10
CA GLY A 495 17.69 13.38 -0.31
C GLY A 495 16.89 14.64 -0.69
N GLU A 496 16.40 15.40 0.29
CA GLU A 496 15.61 16.61 0.08
C GLU A 496 16.48 17.85 -0.17
N LEU A 497 17.78 17.76 0.12
CA LEU A 497 18.72 18.84 -0.15
C LEU A 497 18.92 19.00 -1.67
N ARG A 498 18.31 20.04 -2.24
CA ARG A 498 18.50 20.42 -3.65
C ARG A 498 19.77 21.23 -3.82
N ILE A 499 20.65 20.78 -4.71
CA ILE A 499 21.82 21.52 -5.18
C ILE A 499 21.42 22.26 -6.46
N VAL A 500 21.77 23.54 -6.57
CA VAL A 500 21.57 24.33 -7.80
C VAL A 500 22.94 24.62 -8.39
N PRO A 501 23.50 23.72 -9.22
CA PRO A 501 24.85 23.91 -9.75
C PRO A 501 24.86 24.98 -10.85
N ALA A 502 25.86 25.85 -10.80
CA ALA A 502 26.14 26.88 -11.80
C ALA A 502 27.66 26.95 -12.08
N PRO A 503 28.11 27.61 -13.16
CA PRO A 503 29.53 27.92 -13.35
C PRO A 503 30.00 28.96 -12.32
N ILE A 504 30.76 28.53 -11.32
CA ILE A 504 31.20 29.36 -10.19
C ILE A 504 32.71 29.60 -10.20
N ASP A 505 33.10 30.84 -9.92
CA ASP A 505 34.50 31.23 -9.67
C ASP A 505 34.95 30.79 -8.27
N VAL A 506 35.67 29.68 -8.20
CA VAL A 506 36.23 29.15 -6.95
C VAL A 506 37.16 30.17 -6.28
N ARG A 507 37.89 30.99 -7.07
CA ARG A 507 38.80 31.99 -6.51
C ARG A 507 38.03 33.07 -5.79
N ALA A 508 36.91 33.54 -6.36
CA ALA A 508 36.06 34.55 -5.75
C ALA A 508 35.44 34.05 -4.44
N VAL A 509 34.91 32.82 -4.43
CA VAL A 509 34.33 32.22 -3.22
C VAL A 509 35.42 32.01 -2.15
N ALA A 510 36.59 31.52 -2.52
CA ALA A 510 37.72 31.36 -1.61
C ALA A 510 38.21 32.70 -1.03
N GLU A 511 38.25 33.77 -1.83
CA GLU A 511 38.65 35.12 -1.39
C GLU A 511 37.68 35.67 -0.34
N ILE A 512 36.37 35.48 -0.54
CA ILE A 512 35.34 35.90 0.42
C ILE A 512 35.52 35.17 1.74
N GLN A 513 35.70 33.84 1.70
CA GLN A 513 35.89 33.03 2.91
C GLN A 513 37.20 33.38 3.64
N VAL A 514 38.32 33.50 2.91
CA VAL A 514 39.61 33.89 3.50
C VAL A 514 39.53 35.27 4.15
N ARG A 515 38.88 36.25 3.50
CA ARG A 515 38.69 37.59 4.06
C ARG A 515 37.85 37.53 5.33
N PHE A 516 36.75 36.79 5.33
CA PHE A 516 35.90 36.62 6.50
C PHE A 516 36.67 36.01 7.68
N TYR A 517 37.36 34.89 7.47
CA TYR A 517 38.11 34.20 8.54
C TYR A 517 39.38 34.92 8.97
N SER A 518 39.99 35.75 8.12
CA SER A 518 41.15 36.57 8.50
C SER A 518 40.82 37.54 9.64
N TYR A 519 39.59 38.07 9.67
CA TYR A 519 39.12 38.95 10.73
C TYR A 519 38.96 38.21 12.07
N LEU A 520 38.55 36.93 12.02
CA LEU A 520 38.40 36.09 13.21
C LEU A 520 39.73 35.59 13.77
N CYS A 521 40.81 35.66 12.98
CA CYS A 521 42.15 35.23 13.36
C CYS A 521 43.01 36.36 13.94
N THR A 522 42.48 37.57 14.14
CA THR A 522 43.26 38.74 14.62
C THR A 522 43.94 38.52 15.99
N GLU A 523 43.44 37.57 16.80
CA GLU A 523 44.03 37.20 18.10
C GLU A 523 45.05 36.05 18.03
N LYS A 524 45.23 35.39 16.88
CA LYS A 524 46.19 34.30 16.65
C LYS A 524 47.21 34.67 15.56
N ASP A 525 48.46 34.23 15.66
CA ASP A 525 49.51 34.50 14.65
C ASP A 525 49.39 33.54 13.45
N ILE A 526 48.24 33.59 12.76
CA ILE A 526 47.90 32.72 11.63
C ILE A 526 47.75 33.56 10.36
N GLN A 527 48.54 33.23 9.34
CA GLN A 527 48.45 33.83 8.02
C GLN A 527 47.51 33.01 7.12
N LEU A 528 46.37 33.58 6.70
CA LEU A 528 45.50 32.96 5.69
C LEU A 528 45.87 33.46 4.29
N ILE A 529 46.09 32.55 3.35
CA ILE A 529 46.53 32.86 1.98
C ILE A 529 45.61 32.20 0.95
N ASN A 530 45.04 33.00 0.05
CA ASN A 530 44.40 32.49 -1.16
C ASN A 530 45.43 32.33 -2.29
N GLN A 531 45.76 31.10 -2.65
CA GLN A 531 46.67 30.72 -3.73
C GLN A 531 45.93 30.09 -4.92
N VAL A 532 44.60 30.27 -5.01
CA VAL A 532 43.83 29.81 -6.17
C VAL A 532 44.22 30.64 -7.41
N PRO A 533 44.68 30.02 -8.52
CA PRO A 533 45.12 30.74 -9.71
C PRO A 533 44.02 31.56 -10.38
N ALA A 534 44.38 32.75 -10.90
CA ALA A 534 43.45 33.63 -11.62
C ALA A 534 42.82 33.00 -12.88
N GLY A 535 43.54 32.05 -13.50
CA GLY A 535 43.12 31.36 -14.72
C GLY A 535 42.50 29.99 -14.48
N LEU A 536 42.12 29.66 -13.24
CA LEU A 536 41.46 28.39 -12.95
C LEU A 536 40.06 28.37 -13.61
N PRO A 537 39.66 27.28 -14.30
CA PRO A 537 38.30 27.17 -14.85
C PRO A 537 37.21 27.24 -13.77
N TYR A 538 35.99 27.61 -14.18
CA TYR A 538 34.83 27.61 -13.30
C TYR A 538 34.45 26.20 -12.84
N ALA A 539 34.10 26.06 -11.57
CA ALA A 539 33.53 24.83 -11.03
C ALA A 539 32.03 24.76 -11.38
N TYR A 540 31.53 23.59 -11.74
CA TYR A 540 30.08 23.37 -11.81
C TYR A 540 29.57 22.99 -10.43
N ALA A 541 29.19 23.99 -9.64
CA ALA A 541 28.86 23.86 -8.22
C ALA A 541 27.81 24.89 -7.79
N ASP A 542 27.21 24.68 -6.62
CA ASP A 542 26.32 25.65 -5.97
C ASP A 542 27.19 26.61 -5.13
N GLU A 543 27.11 27.92 -5.40
CA GLU A 543 27.97 28.93 -4.78
C GLU A 543 27.86 28.95 -3.23
N ILE A 544 26.64 28.81 -2.71
CA ILE A 544 26.37 28.84 -1.27
C ILE A 544 26.95 27.59 -0.62
N ARG A 545 26.76 26.42 -1.24
CA ARG A 545 27.29 25.15 -0.72
C ARG A 545 28.80 25.05 -0.86
N LEU A 546 29.38 25.60 -1.93
CA LEU A 546 30.82 25.72 -2.09
C LEU A 546 31.44 26.61 -1.01
N GLY A 547 30.81 27.73 -0.69
CA GLY A 547 31.20 28.57 0.45
C GLY A 547 31.15 27.82 1.77
N GLN A 548 30.11 27.02 2.01
CA GLN A 548 29.96 26.18 3.20
C GLN A 548 31.04 25.08 3.30
N ILE A 549 31.40 24.43 2.19
CA ILE A 549 32.51 23.45 2.14
C ILE A 549 33.82 24.13 2.53
N ILE A 550 34.16 25.25 1.89
CA ILE A 550 35.41 25.98 2.16
C ILE A 550 35.44 26.50 3.60
N GLY A 551 34.33 27.05 4.09
CA GLY A 551 34.20 27.54 5.45
C GLY A 551 34.39 26.44 6.51
N ASN A 552 33.78 25.27 6.33
CA ASN A 552 33.95 24.13 7.25
C ASN A 552 35.40 23.62 7.30
N LEU A 553 36.10 23.62 6.16
CA LEU A 553 37.51 23.21 6.09
C LEU A 553 38.45 24.28 6.70
N LEU A 554 38.19 25.57 6.47
CA LEU A 554 38.96 26.67 7.06
C LEU A 554 38.76 26.77 8.57
N ASP A 555 37.52 26.67 9.05
CA ASP A 555 37.21 26.67 10.48
C ASP A 555 37.93 25.53 11.21
N ASN A 556 37.98 24.34 10.59
CA ASN A 556 38.76 23.22 11.11
C ASN A 556 40.27 23.52 11.13
N ALA A 557 40.81 24.09 10.05
CA ALA A 557 42.22 24.46 9.96
C ALA A 557 42.64 25.51 11.03
N ILE A 558 41.79 26.52 11.28
CA ILE A 558 42.03 27.60 12.26
C ILE A 558 41.96 27.08 13.71
N LYS A 559 41.08 26.11 13.96
CA LYS A 559 40.95 25.47 15.29
C LYS A 559 42.18 24.66 15.67
N HIS A 560 42.83 24.04 14.69
CA HIS A 560 43.93 23.10 14.90
C HIS A 560 45.33 23.65 14.54
N THR A 561 45.40 24.94 14.23
CA THR A 561 46.64 25.69 14.02
C THR A 561 46.73 26.80 15.06
N ASP A 562 47.82 26.85 15.82
CA ASP A 562 48.04 27.90 16.82
C ASP A 562 48.80 29.08 16.24
N ASN A 563 49.93 28.81 15.55
CA ASN A 563 50.70 29.78 14.77
C ASN A 563 51.12 29.14 13.45
N GLY A 564 51.11 29.90 12.34
CA GLY A 564 51.55 29.39 11.04
C GLY A 564 50.69 29.84 9.86
N THR A 565 50.57 29.01 8.83
CA THR A 565 49.94 29.39 7.55
C THR A 565 48.83 28.43 7.16
N ILE A 566 47.68 28.98 6.77
CA ILE A 566 46.57 28.25 6.16
C ILE A 566 46.43 28.73 4.71
N ALA A 567 46.59 27.84 3.75
CA ALA A 567 46.57 28.17 2.33
C ALA A 567 45.47 27.41 1.58
N ILE A 568 44.72 28.12 0.72
CA ILE A 568 43.79 27.51 -0.23
C ILE A 568 44.43 27.54 -1.61
N ALA A 569 44.59 26.40 -2.27
CA ALA A 569 45.15 26.30 -3.62
C ALA A 569 44.21 25.52 -4.53
N GLY A 570 44.19 25.85 -5.82
CA GLY A 570 43.36 25.17 -6.82
C GLY A 570 44.19 24.77 -8.05
N LYS A 571 43.92 23.59 -8.61
CA LYS A 571 44.54 23.13 -9.86
C LYS A 571 43.54 22.29 -10.66
N GLU A 572 43.53 22.47 -11.98
CA GLU A 572 42.79 21.58 -12.87
C GLU A 572 43.63 20.34 -13.22
N ARG A 573 42.98 19.16 -13.20
CA ARG A 573 43.54 17.91 -13.74
C ARG A 573 42.45 17.12 -14.47
N GLY A 574 42.53 17.06 -15.79
CA GLY A 574 41.70 16.17 -16.61
C GLY A 574 40.19 16.42 -16.50
N GLY A 575 39.74 17.69 -16.53
CA GLY A 575 38.32 18.04 -16.43
C GLY A 575 37.76 18.10 -15.01
N ILE A 576 38.62 17.94 -14.00
CA ILE A 576 38.27 18.02 -12.57
C ILE A 576 39.12 19.11 -11.91
N LEU A 577 38.49 19.97 -11.11
CA LEU A 577 39.13 20.96 -10.27
C LEU A 577 39.51 20.35 -8.92
N GLU A 578 40.81 20.27 -8.64
CA GLU A 578 41.39 19.85 -7.37
C GLU A 578 41.63 21.10 -6.50
N ILE A 579 40.91 21.20 -5.38
CA ILE A 579 41.01 22.33 -4.45
C ILE A 579 41.53 21.83 -3.11
N LYS A 580 42.59 22.47 -2.60
CA LYS A 580 43.34 22.07 -1.43
C LYS A 580 43.27 23.15 -0.36
N VAL A 581 42.87 22.76 0.84
CA VAL A 581 42.98 23.58 2.05
C VAL A 581 44.06 22.96 2.92
N ARG A 582 45.19 23.65 3.08
CA ARG A 582 46.36 23.18 3.81
C ARG A 582 46.63 24.05 5.01
N ASP A 583 46.85 23.43 6.16
CA ASP A 583 47.33 24.07 7.39
C ASP A 583 48.72 23.55 7.80
N THR A 584 49.37 24.30 8.69
CA THR A 584 50.64 23.93 9.34
C THR A 584 50.43 23.59 10.82
N GLY A 585 49.23 23.08 11.17
CA GLY A 585 48.82 22.80 12.55
C GLY A 585 49.33 21.48 13.11
N ALA A 586 48.70 20.99 14.18
CA ALA A 586 49.13 19.81 14.92
C ALA A 586 49.06 18.48 14.14
N GLY A 587 48.35 18.45 13.01
CA GLY A 587 48.09 17.23 12.25
C GLY A 587 47.14 16.25 12.96
N ILE A 588 46.74 15.20 12.27
CA ILE A 588 45.78 14.18 12.72
C ILE A 588 46.53 12.85 12.90
N LYS A 589 46.28 12.15 14.00
CA LYS A 589 46.89 10.83 14.24
C LYS A 589 46.38 9.80 13.22
N PRO A 590 47.22 8.84 12.77
CA PRO A 590 46.80 7.83 11.79
C PRO A 590 45.58 6.99 12.22
N GLU A 591 45.40 6.78 13.52
CA GLU A 591 44.27 6.04 14.10
C GLU A 591 42.92 6.77 13.95
N ASP A 592 42.94 8.11 13.91
CA ASP A 592 41.73 8.93 13.84
C ASP A 592 41.28 9.21 12.40
N LEU A 593 42.21 9.16 11.43
CA LEU A 593 41.96 9.47 10.00
C LEU A 593 40.76 8.73 9.37
N PRO A 594 40.52 7.43 9.61
CA PRO A 594 39.36 6.72 9.05
C PRO A 594 38.02 7.27 9.53
N HIS A 595 38.00 7.97 10.66
CA HIS A 595 36.79 8.29 11.38
C HIS A 595 36.46 9.79 11.45
N ILE A 596 37.32 10.68 10.94
CA ILE A 596 37.11 12.14 11.00
C ILE A 596 35.89 12.62 10.19
N PHE A 597 35.37 11.79 9.29
CA PHE A 597 34.17 12.07 8.50
C PHE A 597 32.91 11.41 9.06
N GLU A 598 33.01 10.64 10.16
CA GLU A 598 31.83 10.09 10.84
C GLU A 598 31.10 11.20 11.62
N PRO A 599 29.76 11.32 11.51
CA PRO A 599 29.00 12.33 12.24
C PRO A 599 29.18 12.18 13.76
N PHE A 600 29.29 13.30 14.47
CA PHE A 600 29.41 13.39 15.94
C PHE A 600 30.73 12.87 16.53
N LYS A 601 31.73 12.55 15.69
CA LYS A 601 33.05 12.14 16.16
C LYS A 601 34.02 13.32 16.13
N SER A 602 34.68 13.59 17.25
CA SER A 602 35.73 14.61 17.38
C SER A 602 36.96 13.98 18.04
N THR A 603 38.17 14.34 17.59
CA THR A 603 39.42 13.91 18.21
C THR A 603 39.57 14.54 19.61
N GLU A 604 40.14 13.79 20.56
CA GLU A 604 40.27 14.19 21.97
C GLU A 604 40.98 15.55 22.12
N GLY A 605 40.32 16.50 22.79
CA GLY A 605 40.86 17.84 23.10
C GLY A 605 39.99 19.02 22.64
N ALA A 606 39.07 18.83 21.69
CA ALA A 606 38.17 19.87 21.22
C ALA A 606 36.77 19.75 21.86
N GLN A 607 36.63 20.08 23.15
CA GLN A 607 35.33 20.12 23.87
C GLN A 607 34.30 21.13 23.31
N HIS A 608 34.58 21.77 22.17
CA HIS A 608 33.90 22.97 21.70
C HIS A 608 33.26 22.83 20.30
N SER A 609 33.24 21.65 19.67
CA SER A 609 32.56 21.44 18.37
C SER A 609 31.85 20.09 18.28
N PHE A 610 30.63 20.07 17.73
CA PHE A 610 29.75 18.88 17.66
C PHE A 610 30.18 17.82 16.61
N GLY A 611 31.30 18.00 15.91
CA GLY A 611 31.81 17.01 14.95
C GLY A 611 30.96 16.82 13.69
N LEU A 612 30.20 17.83 13.27
CA LEU A 612 29.32 17.75 12.09
C LEU A 612 29.93 18.34 10.81
N GLY A 613 30.77 19.39 10.92
CA GLY A 613 31.25 20.17 9.78
C GLY A 613 31.98 19.38 8.69
N LEU A 614 32.87 18.44 9.05
CA LEU A 614 33.59 17.61 8.08
C LEU A 614 32.67 16.58 7.39
N SER A 615 31.71 16.00 8.12
CA SER A 615 30.74 15.06 7.55
C SER A 615 29.79 15.76 6.56
N ILE A 616 29.35 16.99 6.88
CA ILE A 616 28.55 17.83 5.98
C ILE A 616 29.37 18.23 4.74
N ALA A 617 30.62 18.66 4.92
CA ALA A 617 31.50 19.03 3.79
C ALA A 617 31.70 17.85 2.82
N LYS A 618 31.90 16.63 3.34
CA LYS A 618 32.01 15.43 2.50
C LYS A 618 30.75 15.16 1.70
N GLN A 619 29.57 15.18 2.35
CA GLN A 619 28.30 14.93 1.68
C GLN A 619 27.96 16.01 0.64
N LEU A 620 28.25 17.29 0.91
CA LEU A 620 28.03 18.38 -0.04
C LEU A 620 28.93 18.28 -1.28
N VAL A 621 30.17 17.81 -1.11
CA VAL A 621 31.08 17.55 -2.23
C VAL A 621 30.56 16.37 -3.06
N GLU A 622 30.14 15.28 -2.42
CA GLU A 622 29.59 14.08 -3.09
C GLU A 622 28.29 14.38 -3.87
N LEU A 623 27.38 15.17 -3.30
CA LEU A 623 26.14 15.60 -3.97
C LEU A 623 26.39 16.48 -5.20
N GLN A 624 27.54 17.14 -5.26
CA GLN A 624 27.97 17.95 -6.41
C GLN A 624 28.83 17.13 -7.40
N GLY A 625 28.83 15.80 -7.30
CA GLY A 625 29.57 14.91 -8.19
C GLY A 625 31.08 14.88 -7.93
N GLY A 626 31.50 15.32 -6.75
CA GLY A 626 32.90 15.44 -6.33
C GLY A 626 33.34 14.38 -5.32
N THR A 627 34.61 14.47 -4.87
CA THR A 627 35.12 13.66 -3.75
C THR A 627 36.00 14.49 -2.82
N LEU A 628 35.91 14.25 -1.50
CA LEU A 628 36.74 14.89 -0.46
C LEU A 628 37.69 13.86 0.16
N SER A 629 38.96 14.21 0.28
CA SER A 629 40.04 13.39 0.83
C SER A 629 40.93 14.19 1.77
N VAL A 630 41.71 13.51 2.61
CA VAL A 630 42.60 14.14 3.59
C VAL A 630 43.98 13.47 3.56
N SER A 631 45.03 14.27 3.69
CA SER A 631 46.38 13.82 4.02
C SER A 631 46.88 14.63 5.21
N SER A 632 47.29 13.98 6.29
CA SER A 632 47.78 14.65 7.48
C SER A 632 49.02 13.94 8.02
N THR A 633 49.93 14.69 8.62
CA THR A 633 51.09 14.15 9.33
C THR A 633 51.18 14.84 10.69
N PRO A 634 51.19 14.09 11.81
CA PRO A 634 51.30 14.69 13.15
C PRO A 634 52.50 15.65 13.25
N GLY A 635 52.24 16.86 13.72
CA GLY A 635 53.21 17.94 13.87
C GLY A 635 53.60 18.71 12.60
N ALA A 636 53.12 18.30 11.42
CA ALA A 636 53.42 18.96 10.14
C ALA A 636 52.20 19.60 9.45
N GLY A 637 50.99 19.41 10.00
CA GLY A 637 49.73 19.97 9.51
C GLY A 637 48.85 19.00 8.71
N THR A 638 47.68 19.49 8.31
CA THR A 638 46.69 18.74 7.52
C THR A 638 46.45 19.38 6.16
N CYS A 639 46.17 18.56 5.15
CA CYS A 639 45.71 19.01 3.84
C CYS A 639 44.43 18.26 3.45
N PHE A 640 43.33 19.00 3.37
CA PHE A 640 42.07 18.51 2.82
C PHE A 640 42.04 18.83 1.32
N THR A 641 41.70 17.84 0.50
CA THR A 641 41.61 17.97 -0.95
C THR A 641 40.22 17.57 -1.40
N PHE A 642 39.44 18.50 -1.95
CA PHE A 642 38.17 18.19 -2.61
C PHE A 642 38.24 18.42 -4.11
N MET A 643 37.49 17.59 -4.84
CA MET A 643 37.46 17.56 -6.29
C MET A 643 36.06 17.90 -6.79
N LEU A 644 35.93 18.80 -7.77
CA LEU A 644 34.65 19.19 -8.39
C LEU A 644 34.75 19.17 -9.92
N PRO A 645 33.67 18.91 -10.65
CA PRO A 645 33.66 18.97 -12.11
C PRO A 645 33.88 20.40 -12.63
N VAL A 646 34.65 20.54 -13.72
CA VAL A 646 34.77 21.80 -14.47
C VAL A 646 33.43 22.07 -15.18
N ALA A 647 32.98 23.34 -15.21
CA ALA A 647 31.80 23.73 -15.98
C ALA A 647 32.09 23.67 -17.49
N GLU A 648 31.26 22.96 -18.26
CA GLU A 648 31.35 22.93 -19.73
C GLU A 648 30.84 24.25 -20.33
N GLU A 649 31.63 24.81 -21.24
CA GLU A 649 31.44 26.04 -22.04
C GLU A 649 31.48 27.43 -21.34
N ARG A 650 32.41 28.23 -21.87
CA ARG A 650 32.59 29.66 -21.64
C ARG A 650 31.63 30.42 -22.56
N ARG A 651 30.42 30.75 -22.11
CA ARG A 651 29.61 31.81 -22.73
C ARG A 651 29.88 33.13 -22.04
N GLU A 652 30.39 34.08 -22.82
CA GLU A 652 30.69 35.45 -22.43
C GLU A 652 29.48 36.08 -21.70
N ALA A 653 29.66 36.35 -20.41
CA ALA A 653 28.83 37.26 -19.64
C ALA A 653 29.75 38.35 -19.06
N SER A 654 30.22 39.22 -19.94
CA SER A 654 30.69 40.55 -19.58
C SER A 654 29.47 41.45 -19.36
N MET A 655 29.00 41.52 -18.11
CA MET A 655 28.44 42.75 -17.56
C MET A 655 28.62 42.76 -16.03
N SER A 656 29.86 43.09 -15.67
CA SER A 656 30.25 43.97 -14.57
C SER A 656 29.36 44.00 -13.32
N LEU A 657 29.82 43.27 -12.31
CA LEU A 657 29.71 43.69 -10.92
C LEU A 657 30.30 45.10 -10.74
N SER A 658 29.51 46.00 -10.15
CA SER A 658 30.01 47.12 -9.35
C SER A 658 29.27 47.09 -8.03
N TYR A 659 29.77 46.27 -7.12
CA TYR A 659 29.65 46.57 -5.70
C TYR A 659 30.93 47.26 -5.25
N SER A 660 30.79 48.51 -4.85
CA SER A 660 31.75 49.19 -3.98
C SER A 660 30.97 50.15 -3.07
N THR A 661 30.64 49.60 -1.90
CA THR A 661 30.91 50.16 -0.57
C THR A 661 31.31 51.65 -0.49
N VAL A 662 30.60 52.45 0.34
CA VAL A 662 31.03 52.88 1.69
C VAL A 662 30.02 53.91 2.27
N SER A 663 29.61 53.63 3.51
CA SER A 663 29.21 54.46 4.66
C SER A 663 28.83 55.96 4.52
N HIS A 664 27.71 56.32 5.17
CA HIS A 664 27.49 57.46 6.10
C HIS A 664 25.98 57.56 6.37
N SER A 665 25.41 57.91 7.52
CA SER A 665 25.75 57.94 8.95
C SER A 665 24.52 58.54 9.66
N ALA A 666 24.30 58.16 10.91
CA ALA A 666 23.65 58.93 11.98
C ALA A 666 22.13 59.27 11.90
N SER A 667 21.34 58.44 12.62
CA SER A 667 20.28 58.77 13.61
C SER A 667 19.07 59.65 13.22
N PRO A 668 17.91 59.60 13.93
CA PRO A 668 17.59 58.86 15.16
C PRO A 668 16.23 58.12 15.14
N GLN A 669 15.96 57.44 16.25
CA GLN A 669 14.66 57.45 16.95
C GLN A 669 13.54 56.49 16.53
N ASN A 670 13.06 55.84 17.58
CA ASN A 670 11.66 55.63 17.92
C ASN A 670 10.89 54.55 17.18
N GLU A 671 10.32 53.66 18.00
CA GLU A 671 8.92 53.23 17.93
C GLU A 671 8.30 53.34 16.53
N TYR A 672 8.46 52.31 15.71
CA TYR A 672 7.61 52.16 14.54
C TYR A 672 6.20 51.78 15.03
N SER A 673 5.45 52.79 15.44
CA SER A 673 4.02 52.76 15.67
C SER A 673 3.42 53.89 14.84
N PHE A 674 2.65 53.54 13.82
CA PHE A 674 1.83 54.47 13.05
C PHE A 674 0.38 54.01 13.12
N ALA A 675 -0.57 54.96 13.09
CA ALA A 675 -1.98 54.63 13.15
C ALA A 675 -2.40 53.82 11.92
N THR A 676 -2.95 52.63 12.11
CA THR A 676 -3.61 51.85 11.05
C THR A 676 -5.11 52.15 11.03
N PRO A 677 -5.74 52.27 9.84
CA PRO A 677 -5.15 52.15 8.51
C PRO A 677 -4.26 53.35 8.14
N TYR A 678 -3.06 53.08 7.63
CA TYR A 678 -2.14 54.10 7.10
C TYR A 678 -2.24 54.15 5.58
N VAL A 679 -2.42 55.33 5.00
CA VAL A 679 -2.56 55.52 3.55
C VAL A 679 -1.38 56.32 3.02
N SER A 680 -0.66 55.75 2.07
CA SER A 680 0.45 56.39 1.35
C SER A 680 0.04 56.69 -0.10
N ASN A 681 0.40 57.88 -0.60
CA ASN A 681 0.19 58.35 -1.98
C ASN A 681 -1.30 58.31 -2.45
N ALA A 682 -2.09 59.30 -2.04
CA ALA A 682 -3.54 59.34 -2.27
C ALA A 682 -3.96 59.37 -3.75
N ASP A 683 -3.10 59.89 -4.63
CA ASP A 683 -3.34 60.05 -6.07
C ASP A 683 -2.81 58.88 -6.92
N GLY A 684 -2.30 57.81 -6.29
CA GLY A 684 -1.74 56.67 -7.00
C GLY A 684 -2.76 55.96 -7.90
N LYS A 685 -2.33 55.50 -9.08
CA LYS A 685 -3.21 54.93 -10.12
C LYS A 685 -3.83 53.59 -9.77
N ARG A 686 -3.23 52.83 -8.84
CA ARG A 686 -3.73 51.52 -8.37
C ARG A 686 -3.64 51.45 -6.86
N THR A 687 -4.60 50.78 -6.23
CA THR A 687 -4.63 50.64 -4.76
C THR A 687 -4.11 49.27 -4.33
N VAL A 688 -3.05 49.23 -3.51
CA VAL A 688 -2.48 48.01 -2.93
C VAL A 688 -2.73 48.00 -1.41
N LEU A 689 -3.42 46.98 -0.92
CA LEU A 689 -3.61 46.76 0.51
C LEU A 689 -2.49 45.85 1.03
N ILE A 690 -1.77 46.26 2.07
CA ILE A 690 -0.77 45.45 2.75
C ILE A 690 -1.22 45.13 4.19
N VAL A 691 -1.09 43.87 4.59
CA VAL A 691 -1.61 43.35 5.86
C VAL A 691 -0.52 42.53 6.55
N ASP A 692 -0.07 42.96 7.72
CA ASP A 692 0.96 42.29 8.52
C ASP A 692 0.83 42.75 9.99
N ASP A 693 1.01 41.84 10.95
CA ASP A 693 0.86 42.14 12.38
C ASP A 693 2.10 42.81 12.98
N GLN A 694 3.22 42.79 12.26
CA GLN A 694 4.47 43.43 12.67
C GLN A 694 4.69 44.74 11.92
N TYR A 695 4.69 45.86 12.66
CA TYR A 695 4.91 47.20 12.09
C TYR A 695 6.23 47.34 11.31
N VAL A 696 7.27 46.58 11.68
CA VAL A 696 8.55 46.55 10.96
C VAL A 696 8.36 46.03 9.53
N ASN A 697 7.59 44.95 9.35
CA ASN A 697 7.31 44.39 8.03
C ASN A 697 6.43 45.32 7.20
N LEU A 698 5.41 45.92 7.82
CA LEU A 698 4.58 46.94 7.17
C LEU A 698 5.43 48.11 6.68
N LYS A 699 6.39 48.59 7.47
CA LYS A 699 7.28 49.69 7.09
C LYS A 699 8.18 49.32 5.91
N VAL A 700 8.77 48.12 5.91
CA VAL A 700 9.57 47.62 4.79
C VAL A 700 8.74 47.54 3.50
N LEU A 701 7.51 47.02 3.57
CA LEU A 701 6.61 46.95 2.43
C LEU A 701 6.14 48.34 1.96
N LEU A 702 5.85 49.25 2.89
CA LEU A 702 5.53 50.65 2.57
C LEU A 702 6.67 51.32 1.81
N ASP A 703 7.90 51.23 2.33
CA ASP A 703 9.07 51.87 1.73
C ASP A 703 9.38 51.27 0.34
N ALA A 704 9.22 49.96 0.18
CA ALA A 704 9.39 49.29 -1.11
C ALA A 704 8.38 49.76 -2.16
N LEU A 705 7.11 49.93 -1.78
CA LEU A 705 6.01 50.27 -2.69
C LEU A 705 5.85 51.77 -2.91
N GLN A 706 6.35 52.61 -2.00
CA GLN A 706 6.38 54.07 -2.16
C GLN A 706 7.18 54.53 -3.37
N THR A 707 8.16 53.74 -3.81
CA THR A 707 8.93 54.01 -5.04
C THR A 707 8.12 53.82 -6.32
N LEU A 708 6.87 53.32 -6.23
CA LEU A 708 5.96 53.04 -7.34
C LEU A 708 4.72 53.94 -7.30
N ASP A 709 4.09 54.16 -8.45
CA ASP A 709 2.87 55.00 -8.63
C ASP A 709 1.59 54.31 -8.10
N TYR A 710 1.64 53.75 -6.89
CA TYR A 710 0.57 53.02 -6.23
C TYR A 710 0.09 53.76 -4.98
N ARG A 711 -1.21 53.71 -4.74
CA ARG A 711 -1.84 54.07 -3.48
C ARG A 711 -1.74 52.87 -2.55
N VAL A 712 -1.00 52.99 -1.44
CA VAL A 712 -0.77 51.86 -0.52
C VAL A 712 -1.57 52.07 0.75
N ILE A 713 -2.37 51.08 1.14
CA ILE A 713 -3.13 51.07 2.40
C ILE A 713 -2.50 49.99 3.29
N ALA A 714 -2.04 50.35 4.49
CA ALA A 714 -1.42 49.43 5.44
C ALA A 714 -2.29 49.23 6.67
N VAL A 715 -2.54 47.96 7.02
CA VAL A 715 -3.36 47.54 8.17
C VAL A 715 -2.66 46.46 8.98
N LYS A 716 -2.94 46.38 10.28
CA LYS A 716 -2.18 45.52 11.22
C LYS A 716 -2.78 44.14 11.48
N ASN A 717 -3.96 43.83 10.94
CA ASN A 717 -4.63 42.54 11.17
C ASN A 717 -5.70 42.25 10.11
N GLY A 718 -6.17 41.00 10.07
CA GLY A 718 -7.17 40.53 9.12
C GLY A 718 -8.54 41.22 9.23
N TYR A 719 -8.95 41.67 10.41
CA TYR A 719 -10.24 42.36 10.59
C TYR A 719 -10.24 43.75 9.91
N GLU A 720 -9.18 44.54 10.13
CA GLU A 720 -8.98 45.82 9.44
C GLU A 720 -8.85 45.64 7.92
N ALA A 721 -8.23 44.54 7.47
CA ALA A 721 -8.15 44.22 6.05
C ALA A 721 -9.55 44.01 5.42
N LEU A 722 -10.41 43.22 6.06
CA LEU A 722 -11.78 42.99 5.59
C LEU A 722 -12.61 44.28 5.62
N GLU A 723 -12.46 45.10 6.66
CA GLU A 723 -13.14 46.39 6.76
C GLU A 723 -12.73 47.35 5.63
N GLN A 724 -11.44 47.43 5.30
CA GLN A 724 -10.95 48.23 4.17
C GLN A 724 -11.46 47.70 2.82
N ILE A 725 -11.65 46.39 2.68
CA ILE A 725 -12.22 45.77 1.47
C ILE A 725 -13.73 46.05 1.33
N ASP A 726 -14.45 46.23 2.44
CA ASP A 726 -15.88 46.57 2.44
C ASP A 726 -16.15 48.07 2.25
N GLN A 727 -15.17 48.93 2.52
CA GLN A 727 -15.25 50.35 2.19
C GLN A 727 -15.25 50.57 0.67
N SER A 728 -15.97 51.59 0.17
CA SER A 728 -16.22 51.82 -1.27
C SER A 728 -14.97 52.23 -2.10
N GLY A 729 -13.76 51.97 -1.61
CA GLY A 729 -12.50 52.18 -2.33
C GLY A 729 -12.13 50.95 -3.17
N ARG A 730 -11.81 51.16 -4.45
CA ARG A 730 -11.36 50.07 -5.33
C ARG A 730 -9.96 49.61 -4.94
N ILE A 731 -9.85 48.41 -4.33
CA ILE A 731 -8.58 47.72 -4.06
C ILE A 731 -8.20 46.88 -5.29
N ASP A 732 -6.94 47.00 -5.72
CA ASP A 732 -6.43 46.32 -6.92
C ASP A 732 -5.56 45.11 -6.63
N LEU A 733 -4.92 45.05 -5.47
CA LEU A 733 -4.12 43.92 -5.01
C LEU A 733 -4.10 43.88 -3.48
N VAL A 734 -4.13 42.68 -2.90
CA VAL A 734 -3.87 42.46 -1.47
C VAL A 734 -2.55 41.72 -1.28
N ILE A 735 -1.67 42.25 -0.44
CA ILE A 735 -0.45 41.58 0.06
C ILE A 735 -0.72 41.20 1.51
N LEU A 736 -0.67 39.91 1.81
CA LEU A 736 -1.21 39.36 3.03
C LEU A 736 -0.21 38.48 3.74
N ASP A 737 0.14 38.79 5.00
CA ASP A 737 0.86 37.85 5.83
C ASP A 737 -0.01 36.63 6.15
N LEU A 738 0.59 35.46 6.07
CA LEU A 738 -0.05 34.19 6.40
C LEU A 738 -0.28 34.05 7.91
N MET A 739 0.71 34.47 8.72
CA MET A 739 0.80 34.16 10.15
C MET A 739 0.44 35.39 10.99
N MET A 740 -0.85 35.69 11.09
CA MET A 740 -1.35 36.80 11.92
C MET A 740 -2.20 36.29 13.11
N PRO A 741 -2.12 36.93 14.29
CA PRO A 741 -2.96 36.61 15.44
C PRO A 741 -4.43 37.02 15.22
N GLY A 742 -5.33 36.23 15.78
CA GLY A 742 -6.78 36.48 15.74
C GLY A 742 -7.45 35.95 14.48
N MET A 743 -7.08 36.45 13.31
CA MET A 743 -7.55 35.96 12.01
C MET A 743 -6.35 35.72 11.09
N SER A 744 -6.17 34.47 10.68
CA SER A 744 -5.05 34.05 9.84
C SER A 744 -5.17 34.58 8.41
N GLY A 745 -4.04 34.67 7.70
CA GLY A 745 -4.06 35.04 6.28
C GLY A 745 -4.86 34.06 5.41
N TYR A 746 -4.96 32.79 5.81
CA TYR A 746 -5.82 31.82 5.14
C TYR A 746 -7.31 32.19 5.24
N GLU A 747 -7.77 32.55 6.44
CA GLU A 747 -9.17 32.93 6.69
C GLU A 747 -9.54 34.22 5.98
N VAL A 748 -8.66 35.23 5.99
CA VAL A 748 -8.84 36.48 5.23
C VAL A 748 -8.94 36.18 3.74
N CYS A 749 -8.06 35.34 3.20
CA CYS A 749 -8.10 34.97 1.77
C CYS A 749 -9.38 34.23 1.40
N GLN A 750 -9.85 33.30 2.25
CA GLN A 750 -11.12 32.60 2.03
C GLN A 750 -12.31 33.57 2.04
N GLU A 751 -12.37 34.52 2.97
CA GLU A 751 -13.42 35.53 3.03
C GLU A 751 -13.37 36.54 1.87
N ILE A 752 -12.18 36.81 1.33
CA ILE A 752 -12.04 37.51 0.05
C ILE A 752 -12.65 36.67 -1.09
N ARG A 753 -12.36 35.37 -1.13
CA ARG A 753 -12.83 34.47 -2.21
C ARG A 753 -14.32 34.20 -2.22
N ARG A 754 -15.00 34.41 -1.10
CA ARG A 754 -16.47 34.37 -1.05
C ARG A 754 -17.13 35.55 -1.77
N ARG A 755 -16.40 36.67 -1.93
CA ARG A 755 -16.91 37.93 -2.48
C ARG A 755 -16.30 38.28 -3.85
N TYR A 756 -15.05 37.90 -4.07
CA TYR A 756 -14.26 38.25 -5.26
C TYR A 756 -13.55 37.03 -5.83
N SER A 757 -13.66 36.84 -7.14
CA SER A 757 -12.89 35.82 -7.86
C SER A 757 -11.38 36.10 -7.81
N LEU A 758 -10.57 35.10 -8.17
CA LEU A 758 -9.11 35.21 -8.29
C LEU A 758 -8.68 36.37 -9.18
N LEU A 759 -9.48 36.70 -10.19
CA LEU A 759 -9.13 37.69 -11.19
C LEU A 759 -9.62 39.10 -10.83
N GLU A 760 -10.70 39.20 -10.05
CA GLU A 760 -11.26 40.49 -9.60
C GLU A 760 -10.42 41.13 -8.49
N LEU A 761 -9.95 40.33 -7.53
CA LEU A 761 -9.09 40.78 -6.45
C LEU A 761 -7.94 39.79 -6.22
N PRO A 762 -6.79 40.01 -6.88
CA PRO A 762 -5.60 39.22 -6.67
C PRO A 762 -5.07 39.32 -5.23
N VAL A 763 -4.61 38.19 -4.68
CA VAL A 763 -4.01 38.10 -3.34
C VAL A 763 -2.61 37.50 -3.46
N LEU A 764 -1.59 38.25 -3.03
CA LEU A 764 -0.20 37.79 -2.88
C LEU A 764 0.05 37.45 -1.41
N MET A 765 0.23 36.17 -1.10
CA MET A 765 0.57 35.76 0.27
C MET A 765 2.06 35.89 0.54
N VAL A 766 2.42 36.45 1.68
CA VAL A 766 3.82 36.60 2.11
C VAL A 766 4.01 35.80 3.39
N THR A 767 4.99 34.90 3.47
CA THR A 767 5.08 33.94 4.59
C THR A 767 6.52 33.56 4.94
N ALA A 768 6.81 33.32 6.22
CA ALA A 768 8.07 32.69 6.64
C ALA A 768 8.10 31.15 6.43
N ALA A 769 6.96 30.55 6.02
CA ALA A 769 6.82 29.11 5.84
C ALA A 769 7.30 28.67 4.44
N ILE A 770 8.36 27.85 4.39
CA ILE A 770 9.06 27.47 3.15
C ILE A 770 8.65 26.07 2.67
N GLN A 771 7.78 25.34 3.39
CA GLN A 771 7.45 23.96 3.04
C GLN A 771 6.53 23.90 1.79
N PRO A 772 6.67 22.89 0.92
CA PRO A 772 5.78 22.71 -0.24
C PRO A 772 4.29 22.62 0.11
N GLN A 773 3.98 22.12 1.30
CA GLN A 773 2.61 21.93 1.80
C GLN A 773 1.92 23.27 2.06
N ASP A 774 2.65 24.24 2.62
CA ASP A 774 2.16 25.59 2.88
C ASP A 774 1.87 26.36 1.59
N LYS A 775 2.67 26.11 0.54
CA LYS A 775 2.42 26.66 -0.81
C LYS A 775 1.13 26.12 -1.39
N VAL A 776 0.91 24.80 -1.31
CA VAL A 776 -0.32 24.16 -1.78
C VAL A 776 -1.53 24.68 -0.99
N ALA A 777 -1.41 24.82 0.33
CA ALA A 777 -2.47 25.37 1.17
C ALA A 777 -2.80 26.84 0.83
N ALA A 778 -1.79 27.67 0.54
CA ALA A 778 -1.98 29.07 0.13
C ALA A 778 -2.79 29.17 -1.17
N PHE A 779 -2.45 28.35 -2.17
CA PHE A 779 -3.23 28.29 -3.42
C PHE A 779 -4.64 27.70 -3.21
N GLN A 780 -4.80 26.68 -2.35
CA GLN A 780 -6.11 26.11 -2.02
C GLN A 780 -7.03 27.09 -1.29
N ALA A 781 -6.47 27.97 -0.45
CA ALA A 781 -7.22 29.07 0.17
C ALA A 781 -7.59 30.19 -0.82
N GLY A 782 -7.04 30.12 -2.05
CA GLY A 782 -7.33 31.03 -3.15
C GLY A 782 -6.33 32.18 -3.31
N ALA A 783 -5.10 32.07 -2.82
CA ALA A 783 -4.05 33.02 -3.19
C ALA A 783 -3.73 32.92 -4.69
N ASN A 784 -3.33 34.05 -5.29
CA ASN A 784 -2.91 34.08 -6.69
C ASN A 784 -1.43 33.74 -6.84
N ASP A 785 -0.61 34.16 -5.88
CA ASP A 785 0.81 33.85 -5.81
C ASP A 785 1.28 33.90 -4.35
N TYR A 786 2.49 33.42 -4.09
CA TYR A 786 3.11 33.43 -2.78
C TYR A 786 4.57 33.92 -2.84
N LEU A 787 5.06 34.50 -1.75
CA LEU A 787 6.43 35.00 -1.63
C LEU A 787 7.02 34.67 -0.24
N PRO A 788 8.14 33.92 -0.15
CA PRO A 788 8.75 33.56 1.13
C PRO A 788 9.53 34.74 1.76
N LYS A 789 9.40 34.93 3.07
CA LYS A 789 10.22 35.87 3.89
C LYS A 789 11.53 35.17 4.32
N PRO A 790 12.69 35.85 4.28
CA PRO A 790 12.91 37.19 3.73
C PRO A 790 12.86 37.18 2.20
N PHE A 791 12.19 38.16 1.60
CA PHE A 791 12.04 38.29 0.16
C PHE A 791 12.93 39.39 -0.40
N ASP A 792 13.39 39.19 -1.64
CA ASP A 792 14.04 40.22 -2.42
C ASP A 792 13.02 41.29 -2.86
N LEU A 793 13.39 42.57 -2.78
CA LEU A 793 12.49 43.68 -3.09
C LEU A 793 12.14 43.75 -4.58
N GLU A 794 13.07 43.39 -5.48
CA GLU A 794 12.81 43.37 -6.92
C GLU A 794 11.93 42.18 -7.30
N GLU A 795 12.08 41.03 -6.64
CA GLU A 795 11.15 39.91 -6.79
C GLU A 795 9.72 40.30 -6.38
N LEU A 796 9.56 40.96 -5.22
CA LEU A 796 8.26 41.46 -4.75
C LEU A 796 7.61 42.38 -5.79
N LYS A 797 8.35 43.36 -6.32
CA LYS A 797 7.83 44.31 -7.33
C LYS A 797 7.40 43.61 -8.62
N ALA A 798 8.18 42.63 -9.10
CA ALA A 798 7.86 41.87 -10.30
C ALA A 798 6.57 41.05 -10.15
N ARG A 799 6.37 40.41 -8.98
CA ARG A 799 5.15 39.66 -8.64
C ARG A 799 3.92 40.55 -8.64
N ILE A 800 4.02 41.71 -7.96
CA ILE A 800 2.97 42.72 -7.91
C ILE A 800 2.61 43.23 -9.30
N GLY A 801 3.62 43.57 -10.11
CA GLY A 801 3.40 44.03 -11.49
C GLY A 801 2.67 43.00 -12.35
N SER A 802 3.03 41.72 -12.22
CA SER A 802 2.41 40.62 -12.96
C SER A 802 0.94 40.42 -12.59
N LEU A 803 0.61 40.44 -11.29
CA LEU A 803 -0.75 40.28 -10.80
C LEU A 803 -1.67 41.45 -11.21
N LEU A 804 -1.15 42.68 -11.17
CA LEU A 804 -1.89 43.86 -11.61
C LEU A 804 -2.14 43.84 -13.14
N ALA A 805 -1.15 43.44 -13.93
CA ALA A 805 -1.30 43.30 -15.38
C ALA A 805 -2.33 42.21 -15.76
N MET A 806 -2.36 41.10 -15.02
CA MET A 806 -3.36 40.03 -15.20
C MET A 806 -4.79 40.53 -14.97
N LYS A 807 -5.03 41.27 -13.87
CA LYS A 807 -6.33 41.88 -13.57
C LYS A 807 -6.78 42.83 -14.69
N GLU A 808 -5.85 43.64 -15.20
CA GLU A 808 -6.14 44.59 -16.28
C GLU A 808 -6.54 43.90 -17.60
N SER A 809 -5.83 42.82 -17.96
CA SER A 809 -6.11 42.06 -19.18
C SER A 809 -7.52 41.43 -19.18
N LEU A 810 -7.94 40.84 -18.06
CA LEU A 810 -9.30 40.29 -17.96
C LEU A 810 -10.36 41.37 -18.05
N GLY A 811 -10.17 42.51 -17.37
CA GLY A 811 -11.12 43.62 -17.42
C GLY A 811 -11.41 44.05 -18.86
N ARG A 812 -10.37 44.07 -19.71
CA ARG A 812 -10.52 44.37 -21.15
C ARG A 812 -11.25 43.25 -21.90
N ALA A 813 -10.94 41.98 -21.63
CA ALA A 813 -11.56 40.83 -22.31
C ALA A 813 -13.06 40.70 -22.01
N VAL A 814 -13.47 40.85 -20.74
CA VAL A 814 -14.88 40.80 -20.32
C VAL A 814 -15.66 41.95 -20.96
N HIS A 815 -15.10 43.16 -20.99
CA HIS A 815 -15.74 44.31 -21.63
C HIS A 815 -15.95 44.08 -23.13
N MET A 816 -14.97 43.49 -23.81
CA MET A 816 -15.06 43.14 -25.23
C MET A 816 -16.09 42.05 -25.53
N GLU A 817 -16.21 41.02 -24.67
CA GLU A 817 -17.19 39.94 -24.84
C GLU A 817 -18.63 40.44 -24.64
N VAL A 818 -18.84 41.30 -23.63
CA VAL A 818 -20.14 41.94 -23.39
C VAL A 818 -20.52 42.86 -24.56
N ALA A 819 -19.58 43.64 -25.10
CA ALA A 819 -19.81 44.47 -26.28
C ALA A 819 -20.12 43.63 -27.54
N PHE A 820 -19.44 42.49 -27.72
CA PHE A 820 -19.67 41.58 -28.85
C PHE A 820 -21.07 40.95 -28.84
N LEU A 821 -21.50 40.42 -27.69
CA LEU A 821 -22.81 39.76 -27.55
C LEU A 821 -23.99 40.74 -27.77
N GLN A 822 -23.79 42.02 -27.50
CA GLN A 822 -24.79 43.07 -27.72
C GLN A 822 -24.93 43.49 -29.19
N SER A 823 -23.98 43.14 -30.07
CA SER A 823 -23.93 43.57 -31.48
C SER A 823 -24.63 42.65 -32.49
N GLN A 824 -25.31 41.57 -32.06
CA GLN A 824 -25.90 40.59 -32.98
C GLN A 824 -27.21 41.08 -33.65
N ILE A 825 -27.19 41.24 -34.97
CA ILE A 825 -28.39 41.46 -35.79
C ILE A 825 -29.21 40.16 -35.86
N LYS A 826 -30.51 40.21 -35.53
CA LYS A 826 -31.38 39.02 -35.55
C LYS A 826 -31.55 38.50 -37.00
N PRO A 827 -31.09 37.28 -37.34
CA PRO A 827 -31.13 36.79 -38.72
C PRO A 827 -32.54 36.73 -39.32
N HIS A 828 -33.55 36.36 -38.52
CA HIS A 828 -34.93 36.23 -39.00
C HIS A 828 -35.54 37.57 -39.41
N PHE A 829 -35.13 38.69 -38.79
CA PHE A 829 -35.60 40.03 -39.19
C PHE A 829 -35.10 40.34 -40.60
N LEU A 830 -33.79 40.16 -40.86
CA LEU A 830 -33.21 40.38 -42.18
C LEU A 830 -33.88 39.54 -43.26
N TYR A 831 -34.09 38.24 -43.00
CA TYR A 831 -34.80 37.37 -43.95
C TYR A 831 -36.23 37.84 -44.24
N ASN A 832 -36.97 38.27 -43.22
CA ASN A 832 -38.33 38.76 -43.38
C ASN A 832 -38.39 40.05 -44.21
N VAL A 833 -37.45 40.98 -43.97
CA VAL A 833 -37.39 42.24 -44.72
C VAL A 833 -37.03 41.96 -46.18
N LEU A 834 -36.01 41.12 -46.43
CA LEU A 834 -35.62 40.71 -47.78
C LEU A 834 -36.77 40.02 -48.52
N ASN A 835 -37.48 39.09 -47.88
CA ASN A 835 -38.66 38.44 -48.48
C ASN A 835 -39.77 39.45 -48.79
N SER A 836 -39.97 40.44 -47.93
CA SER A 836 -40.99 41.49 -48.15
C SER A 836 -40.60 42.44 -49.29
N ILE A 837 -39.30 42.73 -49.43
CA ILE A 837 -38.74 43.49 -50.57
C ILE A 837 -38.94 42.70 -51.86
N VAL A 838 -38.60 41.41 -51.88
CA VAL A 838 -38.78 40.53 -53.05
C VAL A 838 -40.25 40.40 -53.43
N ALA A 839 -41.16 40.25 -52.46
CA ALA A 839 -42.59 40.20 -52.74
C ALA A 839 -43.13 41.54 -53.27
N SER A 840 -42.65 42.66 -52.73
CA SER A 840 -43.08 43.99 -53.13
C SER A 840 -42.46 44.43 -54.46
N SER A 841 -41.29 43.92 -54.86
CA SER A 841 -40.64 44.33 -56.12
C SER A 841 -41.45 43.97 -57.36
N TYR A 842 -42.29 42.93 -57.29
CA TYR A 842 -43.21 42.55 -58.35
C TYR A 842 -44.51 43.37 -58.38
N THR A 843 -44.90 44.02 -57.29
CA THR A 843 -46.22 44.65 -57.12
C THR A 843 -46.18 46.17 -56.89
N ASP A 844 -45.10 46.69 -56.29
CA ASP A 844 -44.87 48.10 -55.97
C ASP A 844 -43.35 48.37 -55.88
N ALA A 845 -42.76 48.75 -57.02
CA ALA A 845 -41.32 48.97 -57.14
C ALA A 845 -40.82 50.17 -56.32
N ASP A 846 -41.66 51.19 -56.09
CA ASP A 846 -41.30 52.34 -55.26
C ASP A 846 -41.20 51.96 -53.77
N ARG A 847 -42.14 51.14 -53.29
CA ARG A 847 -42.11 50.60 -51.94
C ARG A 847 -40.89 49.68 -51.74
N ALA A 848 -40.58 48.82 -52.71
CA ALA A 848 -39.39 47.98 -52.65
C ALA A 848 -38.10 48.80 -52.56
N ARG A 849 -37.98 49.89 -53.36
CA ARG A 849 -36.83 50.80 -53.29
C ARG A 849 -36.69 51.49 -51.93
N LYS A 850 -37.80 52.00 -51.37
CA LYS A 850 -37.82 52.62 -50.03
C LYS A 850 -37.39 51.62 -48.94
N MET A 851 -37.86 50.38 -49.01
CA MET A 851 -37.48 49.34 -48.05
C MET A 851 -35.99 48.94 -48.16
N ILE A 852 -35.42 48.91 -49.36
CA ILE A 852 -33.99 48.66 -49.56
C ILE A 852 -33.15 49.78 -48.94
N ALA A 853 -33.53 51.04 -49.16
CA ALA A 853 -32.84 52.20 -48.58
C ALA A 853 -32.89 52.17 -47.05
N ALA A 854 -34.08 51.98 -46.47
CA ALA A 854 -34.27 51.88 -45.03
C ALA A 854 -33.49 50.70 -44.43
N LEU A 855 -33.47 49.53 -45.09
CA LEU A 855 -32.68 48.39 -44.64
C LEU A 855 -31.17 48.69 -44.65
N ALA A 856 -30.67 49.38 -45.67
CA ALA A 856 -29.25 49.75 -45.75
C ALA A 856 -28.86 50.73 -44.64
N ASP A 857 -29.70 51.73 -44.35
CA ASP A 857 -29.46 52.69 -43.27
C ASP A 857 -29.56 52.04 -41.89
N TYR A 858 -30.50 51.12 -41.69
CA TYR A 858 -30.61 50.32 -40.46
C TYR A 858 -29.36 49.47 -40.24
N LEU A 859 -28.88 48.75 -41.26
CA LEU A 859 -27.66 47.96 -41.16
C LEU A 859 -26.46 48.84 -40.83
N ARG A 860 -26.28 49.96 -41.54
CA ARG A 860 -25.17 50.89 -41.27
C ARG A 860 -25.21 51.45 -39.85
N GLY A 861 -26.40 51.81 -39.35
CA GLY A 861 -26.60 52.24 -37.97
C GLY A 861 -26.22 51.13 -36.98
N SER A 862 -26.80 49.93 -37.15
CA SER A 862 -26.57 48.79 -36.25
C SER A 862 -25.10 48.37 -36.13
N PHE A 863 -24.30 48.45 -37.20
CA PHE A 863 -22.87 48.11 -37.17
C PHE A 863 -21.97 49.21 -36.59
N ARG A 864 -22.38 50.48 -36.62
CA ARG A 864 -21.61 51.57 -35.98
C ARG A 864 -21.56 51.43 -34.46
N PHE A 865 -22.57 50.81 -33.85
CA PHE A 865 -22.61 50.50 -32.41
C PHE A 865 -21.61 49.41 -31.97
N SER A 866 -20.87 48.79 -32.91
CA SER A 866 -19.84 47.79 -32.62
C SER A 866 -18.46 48.38 -32.24
N ASN A 867 -18.30 49.71 -32.25
CA ASN A 867 -17.06 50.36 -31.85
C ASN A 867 -17.12 50.78 -30.37
N ALA A 868 -16.01 50.57 -29.65
CA ALA A 868 -15.85 50.52 -28.20
C ALA A 868 -16.09 51.85 -27.41
N GLU A 869 -17.21 52.53 -27.64
CA GLU A 869 -17.64 53.66 -26.80
C GLU A 869 -18.72 53.22 -25.79
N ASP A 870 -18.51 53.55 -24.52
CA ASP A 870 -19.40 53.11 -23.43
C ASP A 870 -20.80 53.79 -23.46
N ARG A 871 -20.99 54.88 -24.21
CA ARG A 871 -22.25 55.64 -24.31
C ARG A 871 -22.46 56.32 -25.66
N ILE A 872 -23.71 56.39 -26.11
CA ILE A 872 -24.17 56.98 -27.39
C ILE A 872 -25.18 58.12 -27.18
N GLY A 873 -25.39 58.96 -28.18
CA GLY A 873 -26.43 60.00 -28.12
C GLY A 873 -27.85 59.40 -28.26
N LEU A 874 -28.82 59.89 -27.48
CA LEU A 874 -30.23 59.47 -27.63
C LEU A 874 -30.74 59.71 -29.06
N ALA A 875 -30.31 60.81 -29.70
CA ALA A 875 -30.66 61.12 -31.08
C ALA A 875 -30.20 60.03 -32.07
N GLU A 876 -29.03 59.42 -31.83
CA GLU A 876 -28.47 58.37 -32.67
C GLU A 876 -29.25 57.07 -32.51
N GLU A 877 -29.58 56.69 -31.28
CA GLU A 877 -30.42 55.51 -31.04
C GLU A 877 -31.84 55.71 -31.60
N PHE A 878 -32.41 56.90 -31.44
CA PHE A 878 -33.74 57.21 -31.95
C PHE A 878 -33.80 57.15 -33.49
N SER A 879 -32.78 57.61 -34.19
CA SER A 879 -32.70 57.47 -35.65
C SER A 879 -32.72 56.01 -36.09
N LEU A 880 -32.07 55.10 -35.34
CA LEU A 880 -32.13 53.67 -35.63
C LEU A 880 -33.53 53.08 -35.38
N ILE A 881 -34.21 53.53 -34.32
CA ILE A 881 -35.60 53.16 -34.02
C ILE A 881 -36.53 53.59 -35.16
N GLN A 882 -36.42 54.84 -35.62
CA GLN A 882 -37.24 55.35 -36.72
C GLN A 882 -37.05 54.51 -37.98
N THR A 883 -35.80 54.19 -38.33
CA THR A 883 -35.50 53.36 -39.49
C THR A 883 -36.10 51.95 -39.37
N TYR A 884 -36.04 51.34 -38.18
CA TYR A 884 -36.68 50.06 -37.91
C TYR A 884 -38.20 50.11 -38.08
N VAL A 885 -38.86 51.13 -37.51
CA VAL A 885 -40.31 51.34 -37.60
C VAL A 885 -40.76 51.52 -39.05
N GLU A 886 -40.00 52.27 -39.85
CA GLU A 886 -40.30 52.47 -41.27
C GLU A 886 -40.26 51.17 -42.06
N ILE A 887 -39.29 50.30 -41.79
CA ILE A 887 -39.20 48.97 -42.41
C ILE A 887 -40.43 48.12 -42.05
N GLU A 888 -40.84 48.09 -40.79
CA GLU A 888 -41.99 47.28 -40.35
C GLU A 888 -43.33 47.88 -40.82
N ARG A 889 -43.50 49.22 -40.86
CA ARG A 889 -44.65 49.88 -41.50
C ARG A 889 -44.72 49.55 -42.98
N ALA A 890 -43.58 49.63 -43.68
CA ALA A 890 -43.51 49.26 -45.07
C ALA A 890 -43.77 47.77 -45.30
N ARG A 891 -43.74 46.92 -44.28
CA ARG A 891 -44.13 45.51 -44.37
C ARG A 891 -45.62 45.29 -44.06
N PHE A 892 -46.10 45.80 -42.93
CA PHE A 892 -47.44 45.56 -42.40
C PHE A 892 -48.49 46.64 -42.74
N ARG A 893 -48.11 47.65 -43.54
CA ARG A 893 -48.94 48.80 -43.97
C ARG A 893 -49.48 49.60 -42.78
N ASP A 894 -50.73 50.04 -42.85
CA ASP A 894 -51.39 50.91 -41.86
C ASP A 894 -51.71 50.22 -40.53
N ARG A 895 -51.33 48.94 -40.38
CA ARG A 895 -51.55 48.17 -39.15
C ARG A 895 -50.60 48.54 -38.01
N ILE A 896 -49.51 49.25 -38.28
CA ILE A 896 -48.56 49.68 -37.25
C ILE A 896 -48.53 51.21 -37.22
N ARG A 897 -49.10 51.79 -36.17
CA ARG A 897 -48.95 53.20 -35.85
C ARG A 897 -47.85 53.37 -34.80
N PHE A 898 -47.02 54.38 -34.99
CA PHE A 898 -45.91 54.70 -34.08
C PHE A 898 -45.95 56.19 -33.81
N GLU A 899 -46.15 56.54 -32.55
CA GLU A 899 -46.24 57.90 -32.05
C GLU A 899 -45.08 58.16 -31.11
N TYR A 900 -44.54 59.37 -31.10
CA TYR A 900 -43.47 59.71 -30.18
C TYR A 900 -43.62 61.13 -29.63
N GLU A 901 -43.20 61.31 -28.38
CA GLU A 901 -43.15 62.59 -27.69
C GLU A 901 -41.84 62.67 -26.90
N ILE A 902 -40.83 63.32 -27.48
CA ILE A 902 -39.49 63.45 -26.92
C ILE A 902 -39.24 64.93 -26.62
N GLU A 903 -38.97 65.24 -25.35
CA GLU A 903 -38.60 66.59 -24.92
C GLU A 903 -37.28 67.03 -25.59
N GLU A 904 -37.20 68.27 -26.08
CA GLU A 904 -36.09 68.72 -26.94
C GLU A 904 -34.70 68.60 -26.27
N ALA A 905 -34.63 68.81 -24.95
CA ALA A 905 -33.41 68.63 -24.16
C ALA A 905 -32.95 67.16 -24.04
N ALA A 906 -33.81 66.19 -24.35
CA ALA A 906 -33.47 64.78 -24.25
C ALA A 906 -32.54 64.31 -25.40
N TYR A 907 -32.59 64.96 -26.57
CA TYR A 907 -31.79 64.53 -27.74
C TYR A 907 -30.28 64.58 -27.50
N SER A 908 -29.80 65.43 -26.58
CA SER A 908 -28.39 65.54 -26.21
C SER A 908 -27.92 64.54 -25.13
N LEU A 909 -28.81 63.70 -24.58
CA LEU A 909 -28.45 62.76 -23.52
C LEU A 909 -27.52 61.66 -24.02
N ARG A 910 -26.55 61.27 -23.19
CA ARG A 910 -25.61 60.16 -23.44
C ARG A 910 -26.07 58.90 -22.70
N ILE A 911 -26.72 58.01 -23.44
CA ILE A 911 -27.31 56.77 -22.92
C ILE A 911 -26.47 55.55 -23.31
N PRO A 912 -26.56 54.43 -22.58
CA PRO A 912 -25.97 53.17 -23.03
C PRO A 912 -26.60 52.74 -24.36
N PRO A 913 -25.83 52.12 -25.27
CA PRO A 913 -26.37 51.70 -26.56
C PRO A 913 -27.47 50.64 -26.42
N LEU A 914 -28.44 50.67 -27.33
CA LEU A 914 -29.56 49.71 -27.41
C LEU A 914 -30.41 49.67 -26.13
N LEU A 915 -30.65 50.82 -25.50
CA LEU A 915 -31.50 50.93 -24.32
C LEU A 915 -33.00 50.91 -24.67
N LEU A 916 -33.41 51.64 -25.71
CA LEU A 916 -34.80 51.84 -26.10
C LEU A 916 -35.18 51.03 -27.33
N GLN A 917 -34.26 50.84 -28.27
CA GLN A 917 -34.56 50.15 -29.52
C GLN A 917 -35.15 48.75 -29.31
N PRO A 918 -34.56 47.87 -28.47
CA PRO A 918 -35.11 46.53 -28.28
C PRO A 918 -36.50 46.54 -27.64
N LEU A 919 -36.85 47.59 -26.87
CA LEU A 919 -38.18 47.75 -26.29
C LEU A 919 -39.22 48.05 -27.38
N VAL A 920 -38.89 48.95 -28.31
CA VAL A 920 -39.75 49.29 -29.44
C VAL A 920 -39.89 48.10 -30.40
N GLU A 921 -38.81 47.37 -30.68
CA GLU A 921 -38.87 46.14 -31.48
C GLU A 921 -39.83 45.11 -30.88
N ASN A 922 -39.78 44.90 -29.55
CA ASN A 922 -40.65 43.96 -28.87
C ASN A 922 -42.10 44.42 -28.88
N ALA A 923 -42.37 45.70 -28.62
CA ALA A 923 -43.70 46.30 -28.68
C ALA A 923 -44.35 46.12 -30.06
N ILE A 924 -43.58 46.31 -31.13
CA ILE A 924 -44.07 46.12 -32.50
C ILE A 924 -44.27 44.65 -32.83
N ARG A 925 -43.28 43.80 -32.55
CA ARG A 925 -43.30 42.41 -33.01
C ARG A 925 -44.25 41.53 -32.20
N HIS A 926 -44.16 41.62 -30.87
CA HIS A 926 -44.85 40.73 -29.94
C HIS A 926 -46.08 41.38 -29.30
N GLY A 927 -46.17 42.71 -29.31
CA GLY A 927 -47.37 43.43 -28.88
C GLY A 927 -48.37 43.57 -30.02
N VAL A 928 -48.06 44.46 -30.98
CA VAL A 928 -48.99 44.87 -32.04
C VAL A 928 -49.05 43.90 -33.22
N GLY A 929 -47.90 43.35 -33.64
CA GLY A 929 -47.77 42.56 -34.87
C GLY A 929 -48.63 41.29 -34.90
N ASP A 930 -48.91 40.71 -33.73
CA ASP A 930 -49.73 39.52 -33.56
C ASP A 930 -51.25 39.82 -33.62
N ARG A 931 -51.67 41.09 -33.65
CA ARG A 931 -53.08 41.51 -33.70
C ARG A 931 -53.54 41.77 -35.13
N ILE A 932 -54.58 41.09 -35.60
CA ILE A 932 -55.08 41.18 -37.00
C ILE A 932 -55.48 42.62 -37.39
N GLU A 933 -56.06 43.38 -36.46
CA GLU A 933 -56.53 44.76 -36.67
C GLU A 933 -55.40 45.80 -36.69
N GLY A 934 -54.20 45.44 -36.24
CA GLY A 934 -53.10 46.38 -36.01
C GLY A 934 -53.18 47.07 -34.64
N GLY A 935 -52.35 48.08 -34.43
CA GLY A 935 -52.19 48.77 -33.14
C GLY A 935 -51.17 49.91 -33.17
N THR A 936 -51.04 50.59 -32.05
CA THR A 936 -50.22 51.78 -31.83
C THR A 936 -49.14 51.52 -30.79
N VAL A 937 -47.90 51.84 -31.14
CA VAL A 937 -46.76 51.90 -30.22
C VAL A 937 -46.40 53.36 -29.97
N ARG A 938 -46.35 53.78 -28.72
CA ARG A 938 -46.00 55.14 -28.29
C ARG A 938 -44.68 55.15 -27.54
N MET A 939 -43.79 56.08 -27.88
CA MET A 939 -42.55 56.31 -27.16
C MET A 939 -42.49 57.73 -26.57
N THR A 940 -42.30 57.85 -25.26
CA THR A 940 -42.25 59.14 -24.56
C THR A 940 -40.95 59.29 -23.79
N VAL A 941 -40.26 60.42 -23.93
CA VAL A 941 -39.07 60.75 -23.15
C VAL A 941 -39.23 62.15 -22.57
N LYS A 942 -39.29 62.24 -21.24
CA LYS A 942 -39.53 63.50 -20.53
C LYS A 942 -38.79 63.56 -19.20
N LYS A 943 -38.56 64.76 -18.71
CA LYS A 943 -38.01 65.00 -17.38
C LYS A 943 -39.13 65.13 -16.34
N SER A 944 -39.05 64.36 -15.25
CA SER A 944 -39.99 64.42 -14.13
C SER A 944 -39.26 64.17 -12.81
N ASP A 945 -39.53 64.97 -11.78
CA ASP A 945 -39.00 64.80 -10.41
C ASP A 945 -37.47 64.56 -10.32
N GLY A 946 -36.69 65.34 -11.07
CA GLY A 946 -35.23 65.24 -11.08
C GLY A 946 -34.66 63.98 -11.76
N ARG A 947 -35.50 63.27 -12.53
CA ARG A 947 -35.13 62.07 -13.30
C ARG A 947 -35.57 62.21 -14.76
N TRP A 948 -34.85 61.56 -15.66
CA TRP A 948 -35.30 61.31 -17.02
C TRP A 948 -36.12 60.03 -17.04
N VAL A 949 -37.32 60.11 -17.60
CA VAL A 949 -38.26 59.00 -17.70
C VAL A 949 -38.45 58.65 -19.18
N PHE A 950 -38.08 57.43 -19.54
CA PHE A 950 -38.24 56.87 -20.87
C PHE A 950 -39.35 55.82 -20.84
N ILE A 951 -40.37 55.97 -21.67
CA ILE A 951 -41.56 55.10 -21.68
C ILE A 951 -41.77 54.57 -23.10
N VAL A 952 -41.95 53.26 -23.24
CA VAL A 952 -42.40 52.61 -24.48
C VAL A 952 -43.68 51.85 -24.15
N ALA A 953 -44.79 52.21 -24.81
CA ALA A 953 -46.09 51.59 -24.60
C ALA A 953 -46.68 51.05 -25.90
N ASP A 954 -47.38 49.93 -25.86
CA ASP A 954 -48.18 49.39 -26.95
C ASP A 954 -49.61 49.09 -26.51
N ASP A 955 -50.57 49.15 -27.42
CA ASP A 955 -51.98 48.76 -27.25
C ASP A 955 -52.27 47.32 -27.76
N GLY A 956 -51.23 46.49 -27.80
CA GLY A 956 -51.25 45.15 -28.38
C GLY A 956 -51.83 44.07 -27.48
N VAL A 957 -51.36 42.84 -27.66
CA VAL A 957 -51.92 41.65 -26.99
C VAL A 957 -51.65 41.58 -25.48
N GLY A 958 -50.71 42.38 -24.96
CA GLY A 958 -50.31 42.35 -23.55
C GLY A 958 -49.60 41.07 -23.11
N ILE A 959 -49.03 41.07 -21.91
CA ILE A 959 -48.25 39.98 -21.31
C ILE A 959 -49.01 39.46 -20.08
N SER A 960 -49.16 38.14 -19.97
CA SER A 960 -49.82 37.54 -18.80
C SER A 960 -48.99 37.73 -17.51
N PRO A 961 -49.64 37.86 -16.33
CA PRO A 961 -48.94 38.07 -15.05
C PRO A 961 -47.90 36.97 -14.73
N GLU A 962 -48.20 35.73 -15.09
CA GLU A 962 -47.32 34.56 -14.90
C GLU A 962 -46.06 34.64 -15.77
N ARG A 963 -46.21 35.12 -17.01
CA ARG A 963 -45.10 35.31 -17.94
C ARG A 963 -44.28 36.55 -17.57
N LEU A 964 -44.93 37.60 -17.06
CA LEU A 964 -44.25 38.81 -16.60
C LEU A 964 -43.31 38.54 -15.42
N LYS A 965 -43.75 37.71 -14.46
CA LYS A 965 -42.94 37.32 -13.29
C LYS A 965 -41.70 36.51 -13.69
N THR A 966 -41.85 35.60 -14.65
CA THR A 966 -40.75 34.75 -15.14
C THR A 966 -39.76 35.48 -16.04
N LEU A 967 -40.18 36.56 -16.73
CA LEU A 967 -39.32 37.32 -17.64
C LEU A 967 -38.19 38.08 -16.93
N LEU A 968 -38.35 38.49 -15.67
CA LEU A 968 -37.32 39.25 -14.93
C LEU A 968 -36.48 38.38 -13.97
N GLU A 969 -36.90 37.14 -13.68
CA GLU A 969 -36.35 36.31 -12.59
C GLU A 969 -35.52 35.07 -13.04
N ARG A 970 -35.58 34.62 -14.30
CA ARG A 970 -34.85 33.40 -14.74
C ARG A 970 -33.34 33.60 -14.91
N SER A 971 -32.56 32.79 -14.20
CA SER A 971 -31.14 32.51 -14.42
C SER A 971 -30.97 31.14 -15.09
N ASP A 972 -30.46 31.14 -16.32
CA ASP A 972 -29.86 30.06 -17.11
C ASP A 972 -30.51 28.66 -17.07
N GLY A 973 -31.24 28.33 -18.14
CA GLY A 973 -31.67 26.96 -18.44
C GLY A 973 -32.85 26.89 -19.40
N GLU A 974 -32.55 26.52 -20.65
CA GLU A 974 -33.47 26.06 -21.71
C GLU A 974 -34.58 27.01 -22.21
N GLY A 975 -34.46 27.39 -23.49
CA GLY A 975 -35.55 27.93 -24.30
C GLY A 975 -35.16 29.17 -25.10
N GLN A 976 -34.98 29.01 -26.41
CA GLN A 976 -34.85 30.10 -27.38
C GLN A 976 -36.08 31.02 -27.33
N GLN A 977 -36.07 32.08 -26.53
CA GLN A 977 -36.89 33.30 -26.76
C GLN A 977 -36.48 34.47 -25.82
N GLY A 978 -35.73 35.44 -26.37
CA GLY A 978 -35.73 36.84 -25.94
C GLY A 978 -34.79 37.27 -24.79
N VAL A 979 -33.48 37.35 -25.03
CA VAL A 979 -32.46 37.83 -24.06
C VAL A 979 -32.50 39.35 -23.79
N GLY A 980 -33.29 40.11 -24.57
CA GLY A 980 -33.21 41.58 -24.63
C GLY A 980 -33.63 42.31 -23.34
N LEU A 981 -34.81 42.02 -22.78
CA LEU A 981 -35.34 42.75 -21.61
C LEU A 981 -34.53 42.48 -20.33
N GLN A 982 -34.08 41.24 -20.14
CA GLN A 982 -33.26 40.86 -19.00
C GLN A 982 -31.90 41.55 -19.01
N ASN A 983 -31.25 41.60 -20.17
CA ASN A 983 -29.96 42.26 -20.33
C ASN A 983 -30.07 43.78 -20.08
N ILE A 984 -31.12 44.42 -20.61
CA ILE A 984 -31.41 45.82 -20.33
C ILE A 984 -31.63 46.04 -18.82
N ASN A 985 -32.43 45.19 -18.16
CA ASN A 985 -32.69 45.32 -16.72
C ASN A 985 -31.44 45.10 -15.85
N LYS A 986 -30.61 44.10 -16.17
CA LYS A 986 -29.33 43.86 -15.48
C LYS A 986 -28.41 45.07 -15.60
N ARG A 987 -28.29 45.63 -16.81
CA ARG A 987 -27.47 46.82 -17.07
C ARG A 987 -27.97 48.05 -16.30
N LEU A 988 -29.28 48.28 -16.28
CA LEU A 988 -29.88 49.38 -15.52
C LEU A 988 -29.62 49.27 -14.01
N LYS A 989 -29.69 48.05 -13.45
CA LYS A 989 -29.39 47.81 -12.04
C LYS A 989 -27.92 48.05 -11.71
N TYR A 990 -27.02 47.60 -12.57
CA TYR A 990 -25.58 47.74 -12.37
C TYR A 990 -25.11 49.19 -12.53
N GLU A 991 -25.51 49.88 -13.60
CA GLU A 991 -24.98 51.22 -13.93
C GLU A 991 -25.71 52.35 -13.22
N TYR A 992 -27.03 52.25 -13.06
CA TYR A 992 -27.86 53.35 -12.56
C TYR A 992 -28.56 53.03 -11.23
N GLY A 993 -28.47 51.79 -10.74
CA GLY A 993 -29.19 51.35 -9.54
C GLY A 993 -30.71 51.35 -9.72
N THR A 994 -31.19 51.29 -10.97
CA THR A 994 -32.62 51.33 -11.32
C THR A 994 -33.03 50.05 -12.04
N SER A 995 -34.33 49.82 -12.24
CA SER A 995 -34.84 48.64 -12.95
C SER A 995 -35.92 49.02 -13.96
N LEU A 996 -36.19 48.11 -14.90
CA LEU A 996 -37.36 48.23 -15.77
C LEU A 996 -38.64 48.13 -14.94
N GLU A 997 -39.51 49.13 -15.07
CA GLU A 997 -40.88 49.09 -14.57
C GLU A 997 -41.78 48.65 -15.73
N ILE A 998 -42.43 47.49 -15.61
CA ILE A 998 -43.29 46.94 -16.66
C ILE A 998 -44.71 46.81 -16.12
N ALA A 999 -45.68 47.46 -16.77
CA ALA A 999 -47.10 47.32 -16.53
C ALA A 999 -47.74 46.72 -17.79
N SER A 1000 -48.42 45.58 -17.67
CA SER A 1000 -49.02 44.90 -18.82
C SER A 1000 -50.30 44.21 -18.42
N GLU A 1001 -51.31 44.29 -19.28
CA GLU A 1001 -52.59 43.60 -19.09
C GLU A 1001 -52.97 42.86 -20.38
N PRO A 1002 -53.31 41.55 -20.31
CA PRO A 1002 -53.69 40.78 -21.48
C PRO A 1002 -54.85 41.41 -22.25
N GLY A 1003 -54.64 41.69 -23.54
CA GLY A 1003 -55.61 42.31 -24.44
C GLY A 1003 -55.65 43.84 -24.43
N CYS A 1004 -54.98 44.49 -23.46
CA CYS A 1004 -54.93 45.95 -23.32
C CYS A 1004 -53.56 46.55 -23.68
N GLY A 1005 -52.51 45.74 -23.78
CA GLY A 1005 -51.17 46.16 -24.18
C GLY A 1005 -50.13 46.18 -23.06
N THR A 1006 -48.95 46.74 -23.33
CA THR A 1006 -47.81 46.77 -22.39
C THR A 1006 -47.15 48.14 -22.34
N GLU A 1007 -46.87 48.64 -21.14
CA GLU A 1007 -46.06 49.83 -20.89
C GLU A 1007 -44.76 49.44 -20.17
N VAL A 1008 -43.64 49.90 -20.70
CA VAL A 1008 -42.30 49.73 -20.11
C VAL A 1008 -41.69 51.10 -19.84
N ALA A 1009 -41.38 51.38 -18.58
CA ALA A 1009 -40.78 52.63 -18.13
C ALA A 1009 -39.37 52.42 -17.52
N ILE A 1010 -38.46 53.33 -17.87
CA ILE A 1010 -37.10 53.44 -17.31
C ILE A 1010 -36.97 54.81 -16.66
N ARG A 1011 -36.52 54.85 -15.40
CA ARG A 1011 -36.29 56.10 -14.66
C ARG A 1011 -34.83 56.22 -14.27
N ILE A 1012 -34.14 57.21 -14.84
CA ILE A 1012 -32.70 57.43 -14.60
C ILE A 1012 -32.48 58.81 -13.94
N PRO A 1013 -31.74 58.89 -12.81
CA PRO A 1013 -31.39 60.17 -12.19
C PRO A 1013 -30.58 61.08 -13.13
N VAL A 1014 -30.90 62.38 -13.15
CA VAL A 1014 -30.21 63.36 -14.01
C VAL A 1014 -28.70 63.42 -13.74
N SER A 1015 -28.25 63.15 -12.51
CA SER A 1015 -26.81 63.15 -12.16
C SER A 1015 -25.99 62.03 -12.78
N ARG A 1016 -26.62 61.03 -13.43
CA ARG A 1016 -25.94 59.87 -14.01
C ARG A 1016 -25.98 59.83 -15.56
N LEU A 1017 -26.61 60.80 -16.21
CA LEU A 1017 -26.78 60.88 -17.68
C LEU A 1017 -26.04 62.06 -18.31
#